data_AF-A0A6G3D5A5-F1
#
_entry.id   AF-A0A6G3D5A5-F1
#
_cell.length_a   1.000
_cell.length_b   1.000
_cell.length_c   1.000
_cell.angle_alpha   90.00
_cell.angle_beta   90.00
_cell.angle_gamma   90.00
#
_symmetry.space_group_name_H-M   'P 1'
#
loop_
_entity.id
_entity.type
_entity.pdbx_description
1 polymer ?
#
loop_
_entity_poly.entity_id
_entity_poly.type
_entity_poly.pdbx_seq_one_letter_code
_entity_poly.pdbx_strand_id
1 'polypeptide(L)'
;MITMLVCSVLMAAFISQPREASAAPQDITNLSMATWNMQGGTDSITSKWSTGVTALTNGRPSSNMFAHNIVALQEAGSRPVGQGNSTVAQSGSSRVTETLWQLPSSDTYRYVYFMETDPNGHRVNLAIVTDRVPREVRIVPSGLPNGRATFGVRFGTTWVFTLHALSRSHGSDAPGLLRNIETAVGGDSWVALGDFNRDPANLTQAMPRDSTGNRIGVAAGTGLATHVSGGEWDYMVTSGDLSGILAPARLNNPGGADHTPVGFRSAMAAAATEYQITATDVPPGVGATVQIPSPAADAVIDDDRHGAENWRFHNYDPEDNSAQIANVDPDIGCMIFVESGAMRTAPCVAARDQVPPEQKMTIVDADVPGAGRDVEIRSAFKPDKCLYSIRTMVQPADYSGHTVWRTCDTSSKRAAADEEGGSHWILAPVHRVMVVGDSITQGREGDFTWRYRLWQWLRSEKVAVDFVGPYSGTFTPDQPAPPTPPRLPEEAPPSQGLRTSGGYAPDVSEPQNPGSGPPTDIAFDSDHYAHWGRQAAQVKQDIRKQVATYRPDLILLAIGFNDMGWFVSDEHGTLSDVGQIVAQARDAHPSVDFALANVPQRTKIGGRDDLIAKTDHYNSLLPQSIATWQADDPISNINLVDWAARYSCSPTNCPSGYDGLHPNEHGEYELAAAFAQVLHQDYAFGARDMDVPATVPARLTPAFPTNVRAVSNARGVTVTWDPVYGAVDYDVRSRIAGQTTWSQGRAFSNRTDTTWTVDGIGWEYQVRANMGCRWNTDPHDPRGCTETTSGWSATVGATAHPQTAPPPTNIASRPSATGVDVAWTPPTGPYTDTIDRYEIVLYDKDTPGAFLTSTGARGTVAHVDGLKPGHHYLVAVATWNAAGGGLPGLARPVTVGAGTPPAPTDLGVTSTDATTVQLNWKGSNAAAGYRVWVRNINGDDHDGGTSKADEDIVEGTSKGIGFLFPGVWNYEFCVTAVNGVYESGKSNCVVAPRPAGSRASGAVQAAPPSASDRARQDMRTLLDLPKPVSTSGAAPGR
;
A
#
# COMPACT_ATOMS: atom_id res chain seq x y z
N MET A 1 -45.63 12.46 24.91
CA MET A 1 -45.27 12.84 26.29
C MET A 1 -43.92 13.54 26.19
N ILE A 2 -43.82 14.85 25.91
CA ILE A 2 -44.03 16.02 26.80
C ILE A 2 -43.26 15.77 28.12
N THR A 3 -42.10 16.39 28.40
CA THR A 3 -41.94 17.84 28.69
C THR A 3 -40.47 18.35 28.57
N MET A 4 -40.31 19.45 27.82
CA MET A 4 -39.45 20.67 27.91
C MET A 4 -37.94 20.72 28.29
N LEU A 5 -37.23 21.37 27.35
CA LEU A 5 -36.21 22.43 27.40
C LEU A 5 -36.03 23.30 28.69
N VAL A 6 -34.79 23.83 28.80
CA VAL A 6 -34.26 25.01 29.57
C VAL A 6 -33.54 24.72 30.90
N CYS A 7 -32.20 24.74 30.86
CA CYS A 7 -31.36 25.61 31.73
C CYS A 7 -29.88 25.54 31.32
N SER A 8 -29.41 26.63 30.72
CA SER A 8 -27.99 26.98 30.63
C SER A 8 -27.56 27.67 31.92
N VAL A 9 -26.26 27.56 32.23
CA VAL A 9 -25.44 28.40 33.13
C VAL A 9 -25.11 27.82 34.53
N LEU A 10 -23.78 27.72 34.76
CA LEU A 10 -23.02 27.62 36.02
C LEU A 10 -22.96 26.28 36.78
N MET A 11 -21.98 25.44 36.41
CA MET A 11 -21.02 24.88 37.37
C MET A 11 -19.74 24.45 36.62
N ALA A 12 -18.78 25.37 36.54
CA ALA A 12 -17.39 25.06 36.25
C ALA A 12 -16.79 24.44 37.53
N ALA A 13 -16.81 23.11 37.62
CA ALA A 13 -16.01 22.37 38.58
C ALA A 13 -14.68 22.01 37.90
N PHE A 14 -13.60 22.64 38.36
CA PHE A 14 -12.23 22.30 38.02
C PHE A 14 -11.96 20.82 38.30
N ILE A 15 -11.93 20.00 37.26
CA ILE A 15 -11.20 18.73 37.26
C ILE A 15 -9.85 19.05 36.63
N SER A 16 -8.83 19.19 37.47
CA SER A 16 -7.44 19.27 37.04
C SER A 16 -7.08 17.96 36.33
N GLN A 17 -7.04 17.98 34.99
CA GLN A 17 -6.35 16.95 34.22
C GLN A 17 -4.85 17.01 34.56
N PRO A 18 -4.16 15.86 34.65
CA PRO A 18 -2.71 15.86 34.76
C PRO A 18 -2.13 16.57 33.53
N ARG A 19 -1.34 17.62 33.75
CA ARG A 19 -0.58 18.29 32.69
C ARG A 19 0.38 17.27 32.09
N GLU A 20 0.17 16.96 30.81
CA GLU A 20 1.09 16.22 29.98
C GLU A 20 2.46 16.91 29.96
N ALA A 21 3.53 16.12 30.00
CA ALA A 21 4.88 16.62 29.80
C ALA A 21 5.02 17.12 28.36
N SER A 22 5.42 18.38 28.21
CA SER A 22 5.77 19.04 26.94
C SER A 22 6.71 18.16 26.10
N ALA A 23 6.30 17.85 24.87
CA ALA A 23 7.15 17.20 23.88
C ALA A 23 8.31 18.14 23.49
N ALA A 24 9.52 17.58 23.35
CA ALA A 24 10.72 18.32 22.94
C ALA A 24 10.59 18.90 21.51
N PRO A 25 11.33 19.99 21.16
CA PRO A 25 11.07 20.82 19.99
C PRO A 25 11.47 20.14 18.68
N GLN A 26 10.50 19.69 17.90
CA GLN A 26 10.73 19.03 16.62
C GLN A 26 10.95 20.01 15.43
N ASP A 27 10.56 21.28 15.54
CA ASP A 27 10.68 22.24 14.42
C ASP A 27 12.02 23.01 14.36
N ILE A 28 12.88 22.92 15.38
CA ILE A 28 14.01 23.85 15.58
C ILE A 28 15.28 23.49 14.79
N THR A 29 15.48 22.21 14.48
CA THR A 29 16.69 21.67 13.82
C THR A 29 16.67 21.88 12.30
N ASN A 30 15.49 22.12 11.72
CA ASN A 30 15.30 22.46 10.30
C ASN A 30 15.45 23.97 10.01
N LEU A 31 15.77 24.80 11.02
CA LEU A 31 15.90 26.24 10.89
C LEU A 31 17.39 26.65 10.82
N SER A 32 17.83 27.19 9.68
CA SER A 32 19.12 27.89 9.57
C SER A 32 18.96 29.34 10.04
N MET A 33 19.53 29.68 11.20
CA MET A 33 19.28 30.95 11.87
C MET A 33 20.56 31.78 12.04
N ALA A 34 20.43 33.10 12.10
CA ALA A 34 21.53 33.99 12.47
C ALA A 34 21.04 35.17 13.30
N THR A 35 21.94 35.76 14.07
CA THR A 35 21.69 36.99 14.80
C THR A 35 22.79 38.02 14.62
N TRP A 36 22.41 39.30 14.65
CA TRP A 36 23.36 40.40 14.54
C TRP A 36 22.83 41.68 15.17
N ASN A 37 23.57 42.22 16.15
CA ASN A 37 23.45 43.61 16.56
C ASN A 37 24.20 44.51 15.55
N MET A 38 23.46 45.38 14.87
CA MET A 38 23.96 46.18 13.75
C MET A 38 24.52 47.54 14.17
N GLN A 39 24.54 47.89 15.45
CA GLN A 39 25.04 49.17 15.97
C GLN A 39 24.38 50.41 15.32
N GLY A 40 23.09 50.32 15.00
CA GLY A 40 22.22 51.43 14.62
C GLY A 40 22.84 52.45 13.65
N GLY A 41 22.74 52.17 12.35
CA GLY A 41 23.16 53.12 11.32
C GLY A 41 22.31 54.38 11.34
N THR A 42 22.93 55.56 11.44
CA THR A 42 22.24 56.85 11.55
C THR A 42 21.62 57.35 10.23
N ASP A 43 21.55 56.53 9.17
CA ASP A 43 20.90 56.91 7.89
C ASP A 43 20.26 55.69 7.17
N SER A 44 19.19 55.97 6.42
CA SER A 44 18.12 55.03 6.08
C SER A 44 18.42 53.94 5.03
N ILE A 45 19.68 53.75 4.62
CA ILE A 45 20.11 52.72 3.65
C ILE A 45 21.62 52.41 3.79
N THR A 46 22.11 52.23 5.02
CA THR A 46 23.52 51.84 5.22
C THR A 46 23.88 50.56 4.45
N SER A 47 25.15 50.43 4.08
CA SER A 47 25.73 49.19 3.50
C SER A 47 25.34 47.94 4.30
N LYS A 48 25.07 48.05 5.61
CA LYS A 48 24.73 46.91 6.47
C LYS A 48 23.49 46.14 6.01
N TRP A 49 22.40 46.78 5.57
CA TRP A 49 21.24 46.08 4.99
C TRP A 49 21.55 45.55 3.59
N SER A 50 22.08 46.39 2.71
CA SER A 50 22.25 46.05 1.29
C SER A 50 23.38 45.07 1.02
N THR A 51 24.42 45.03 1.86
CA THR A 51 25.55 44.09 1.75
C THR A 51 25.55 43.04 2.86
N GLY A 52 25.37 43.43 4.12
CA GLY A 52 25.51 42.55 5.27
C GLY A 52 24.34 41.59 5.47
N VAL A 53 23.12 42.12 5.63
CA VAL A 53 21.90 41.30 5.78
C VAL A 53 21.62 40.49 4.51
N THR A 54 21.87 41.05 3.32
CA THR A 54 21.85 40.31 2.05
C THR A 54 22.80 39.10 2.08
N ALA A 55 24.02 39.27 2.58
CA ALA A 55 24.97 38.17 2.64
C ALA A 55 24.62 37.12 3.72
N LEU A 56 23.99 37.51 4.83
CA LEU A 56 23.46 36.57 5.83
C LEU A 56 22.26 35.77 5.30
N THR A 57 21.44 36.36 4.42
CA THR A 57 20.23 35.71 3.89
C THR A 57 20.46 34.94 2.59
N ASN A 58 21.52 35.23 1.84
CA ASN A 58 21.83 34.61 0.55
C ASN A 58 23.16 33.82 0.52
N GLY A 59 24.00 33.97 1.55
CA GLY A 59 25.32 33.33 1.63
C GLY A 59 26.37 33.93 0.69
N ARG A 60 27.65 33.70 1.00
CA ARG A 60 28.82 33.96 0.16
C ARG A 60 29.87 32.86 0.39
N PRO A 61 30.02 31.89 -0.54
CA PRO A 61 30.86 30.70 -0.33
C PRO A 61 32.33 30.97 0.01
N SER A 62 32.87 32.12 -0.40
CA SER A 62 34.29 32.47 -0.22
C SER A 62 34.61 33.21 1.10
N SER A 63 33.63 33.45 1.97
CA SER A 63 33.82 34.38 3.11
C SER A 63 33.21 33.91 4.43
N ASN A 64 33.23 32.61 4.76
CA ASN A 64 32.63 32.07 6.00
C ASN A 64 31.25 32.68 6.33
N MET A 65 30.44 32.88 5.28
CA MET A 65 29.09 33.45 5.35
C MET A 65 28.18 32.52 4.59
N PHE A 66 27.21 31.95 5.30
CA PHE A 66 26.27 31.00 4.71
C PHE A 66 24.86 31.58 4.68
N ALA A 67 23.98 31.00 3.86
CA ALA A 67 22.59 31.44 3.78
C ALA A 67 21.80 30.99 5.02
N HIS A 68 21.03 31.91 5.58
CA HIS A 68 20.11 31.69 6.70
C HIS A 68 18.67 32.00 6.29
N ASN A 69 17.76 31.13 6.70
CA ASN A 69 16.33 31.25 6.40
C ASN A 69 15.64 32.21 7.36
N ILE A 70 16.20 32.39 8.56
CA ILE A 70 15.71 33.36 9.56
C ILE A 70 16.88 34.16 10.11
N VAL A 71 16.79 35.49 10.10
CA VAL A 71 17.82 36.38 10.64
C VAL A 71 17.19 37.36 11.63
N ALA A 72 17.60 37.28 12.90
CA ALA A 72 17.16 38.17 13.98
C ALA A 72 18.13 39.33 14.18
N LEU A 73 17.65 40.56 14.01
CA LEU A 73 18.46 41.78 14.00
C LEU A 73 18.13 42.69 15.18
N GLN A 74 19.18 43.21 15.82
CA GLN A 74 19.11 44.23 16.87
C GLN A 74 19.82 45.50 16.42
N GLU A 75 19.38 46.67 16.93
CA GLU A 75 19.82 47.98 16.44
C GLU A 75 19.76 48.10 14.91
N ALA A 76 18.65 47.62 14.34
CA ALA A 76 18.49 47.41 12.90
C ALA A 76 18.45 48.71 12.06
N GLY A 77 18.60 49.88 12.68
CA GLY A 77 18.54 51.16 11.97
C GLY A 77 17.14 51.47 11.44
N SER A 78 17.07 52.17 10.31
CA SER A 78 15.82 52.29 9.54
C SER A 78 15.50 51.00 8.76
N ARG A 79 14.21 50.72 8.57
CA ARG A 79 13.71 49.61 7.76
C ARG A 79 14.17 49.73 6.28
N PRO A 80 14.49 48.61 5.60
CA PRO A 80 14.77 48.63 4.16
C PRO A 80 13.54 49.04 3.32
N VAL A 81 13.78 49.54 2.10
CA VAL A 81 12.72 49.85 1.13
C VAL A 81 12.19 48.54 0.54
N GLY A 82 10.88 48.31 0.61
CA GLY A 82 10.23 47.14 0.05
C GLY A 82 8.75 47.37 -0.26
N GLN A 83 8.09 46.34 -0.77
CA GLN A 83 6.66 46.36 -1.11
C GLN A 83 5.82 45.99 0.11
N GLY A 84 4.73 46.73 0.35
CA GLY A 84 3.85 46.51 1.49
C GLY A 84 4.38 47.07 2.82
N ASN A 85 3.44 47.39 3.72
CA ASN A 85 3.71 47.90 5.07
C ASN A 85 2.49 47.67 5.98
N SER A 86 2.08 46.42 6.09
CA SER A 86 0.95 46.00 6.92
C SER A 86 1.39 45.90 8.38
N THR A 87 0.57 46.37 9.30
CA THR A 87 0.78 46.10 10.73
C THR A 87 0.31 44.69 11.03
N VAL A 88 1.22 43.82 11.45
CA VAL A 88 0.95 42.40 11.72
C VAL A 88 0.85 42.07 13.21
N ALA A 89 1.38 42.93 14.08
CA ALA A 89 1.16 42.85 15.52
C ALA A 89 1.23 44.25 16.16
N GLN A 90 0.42 44.49 17.19
CA GLN A 90 0.42 45.73 17.96
C GLN A 90 0.15 45.44 19.45
N SER A 91 0.95 46.04 20.33
CA SER A 91 0.80 45.93 21.78
C SER A 91 1.25 47.24 22.43
N GLY A 92 0.32 47.95 23.05
CA GLY A 92 0.55 49.32 23.53
C GLY A 92 1.00 50.26 22.40
N SER A 93 2.12 50.95 22.60
CA SER A 93 2.74 51.83 21.60
C SER A 93 3.67 51.09 20.62
N SER A 94 3.96 49.80 20.85
CA SER A 94 4.82 48.99 19.99
C SER A 94 4.04 48.36 18.84
N ARG A 95 4.63 48.37 17.65
CA ARG A 95 4.02 47.86 16.42
C ARG A 95 5.04 47.11 15.58
N VAL A 96 4.67 45.93 15.08
CA VAL A 96 5.45 45.18 14.09
C VAL A 96 4.80 45.33 12.72
N THR A 97 5.57 45.76 11.74
CA THR A 97 5.15 45.86 10.35
C THR A 97 5.82 44.79 9.49
N GLU A 98 5.09 44.25 8.52
CA GLU A 98 5.62 43.35 7.49
C GLU A 98 5.84 44.11 6.18
N THR A 99 7.00 43.89 5.57
CA THR A 99 7.37 44.40 4.25
C THR A 99 8.06 43.30 3.45
N LEU A 100 7.70 43.14 2.19
CA LEU A 100 8.40 42.26 1.25
C LEU A 100 9.58 43.02 0.64
N TRP A 101 10.79 42.61 1.01
CA TRP A 101 12.04 43.25 0.60
C TRP A 101 12.71 42.42 -0.51
N GLN A 102 12.99 43.07 -1.64
CA GLN A 102 13.81 42.49 -2.70
C GLN A 102 15.30 42.66 -2.37
N LEU A 103 16.06 41.57 -2.38
CA LEU A 103 17.50 41.64 -2.14
C LEU A 103 18.18 42.45 -3.25
N PRO A 104 19.12 43.36 -2.92
CA PRO A 104 19.84 44.14 -3.94
C PRO A 104 20.54 43.26 -4.96
N SER A 105 20.37 43.58 -6.25
CA SER A 105 20.97 42.85 -7.37
C SER A 105 20.57 41.36 -7.45
N SER A 106 19.39 40.99 -6.95
CA SER A 106 18.84 39.64 -7.00
C SER A 106 17.32 39.63 -7.25
N ASP A 107 16.80 38.56 -7.85
CA ASP A 107 15.36 38.30 -8.00
C ASP A 107 14.75 37.62 -6.75
N THR A 108 15.54 37.51 -5.68
CA THR A 108 15.14 36.90 -4.42
C THR A 108 14.43 37.89 -3.50
N TYR A 109 13.29 37.46 -2.95
CA TYR A 109 12.52 38.24 -1.98
C TYR A 109 12.64 37.65 -0.56
N ARG A 110 12.50 38.52 0.44
CA ARG A 110 12.46 38.18 1.87
C ARG A 110 11.35 38.98 2.56
N TYR A 111 10.71 38.36 3.55
CA TYR A 111 9.78 39.06 4.43
C TYR A 111 10.58 39.72 5.56
N VAL A 112 10.29 40.99 5.83
CA VAL A 112 10.91 41.77 6.90
C VAL A 112 9.83 42.15 7.89
N TYR A 113 9.91 41.57 9.08
CA TYR A 113 9.13 41.95 10.25
C TYR A 113 9.92 42.98 11.04
N PHE A 114 9.40 44.19 11.17
CA PHE A 114 10.14 45.32 11.73
C PHE A 114 9.36 45.97 12.87
N MET A 115 10.00 46.10 14.04
CA MET A 115 9.47 46.84 15.19
C MET A 115 10.25 48.13 15.40
N GLU A 116 9.54 49.25 15.29
CA GLU A 116 10.10 50.57 15.62
C GLU A 116 10.07 50.77 17.14
N THR A 117 11.24 50.75 17.76
CA THR A 117 11.44 50.93 19.22
C THR A 117 12.07 52.27 19.55
N ASP A 118 12.63 52.97 18.54
CA ASP A 118 13.20 54.32 18.64
C ASP A 118 12.76 55.17 17.42
N PRO A 119 11.54 55.75 17.48
CA PRO A 119 10.96 56.48 16.34
C PRO A 119 11.63 57.83 16.05
N ASN A 120 12.51 58.33 16.93
CA ASN A 120 13.15 59.64 16.78
C ASN A 120 14.66 59.55 16.53
N GLY A 121 15.33 58.49 16.98
CA GLY A 121 16.75 58.24 16.76
C GLY A 121 17.05 57.15 15.71
N HIS A 122 16.03 56.38 15.29
CA HIS A 122 16.11 55.26 14.34
C HIS A 122 17.26 54.29 14.59
N ARG A 123 17.74 54.18 15.83
CA ARG A 123 18.99 53.47 16.12
C ARG A 123 18.73 52.06 16.63
N VAL A 124 17.85 51.90 17.63
CA VAL A 124 17.74 50.66 18.43
C VAL A 124 16.57 49.74 18.02
N ASN A 125 16.09 49.86 16.78
CA ASN A 125 14.97 49.07 16.24
C ASN A 125 15.27 47.57 16.16
N LEU A 126 14.22 46.74 16.13
CA LEU A 126 14.33 45.28 16.03
C LEU A 126 13.74 44.79 14.70
N ALA A 127 14.34 43.77 14.10
CA ALA A 127 13.81 43.13 12.90
C ALA A 127 14.01 41.61 12.89
N ILE A 128 13.14 40.89 12.19
CA ILE A 128 13.33 39.49 11.81
C ILE A 128 13.11 39.39 10.30
N VAL A 129 14.09 38.83 9.59
CA VAL A 129 14.03 38.58 8.14
C VAL A 129 13.81 37.10 7.90
N THR A 130 12.81 36.75 7.08
CA THR A 130 12.43 35.35 6.80
C THR A 130 12.28 35.07 5.30
N ASP A 131 12.43 33.81 4.90
CA ASP A 131 12.21 33.34 3.53
C ASP A 131 10.73 33.02 3.21
N ARG A 132 9.91 32.87 4.24
CA ARG A 132 8.49 32.51 4.17
C ARG A 132 7.65 33.28 5.20
N VAL A 133 6.34 33.33 5.01
CA VAL A 133 5.39 33.97 5.95
C VAL A 133 5.21 33.08 7.20
N PRO A 134 5.32 33.62 8.42
CA PRO A 134 5.06 32.90 9.66
C PRO A 134 3.56 32.75 9.93
N ARG A 135 3.18 31.72 10.71
CA ARG A 135 1.78 31.47 11.13
C ARG A 135 1.24 32.58 12.03
N GLU A 136 2.10 33.16 12.86
CA GLU A 136 1.72 34.20 13.83
C GLU A 136 2.90 35.13 14.12
N VAL A 137 2.62 36.40 14.48
CA VAL A 137 3.59 37.38 14.97
C VAL A 137 3.11 37.93 16.31
N ARG A 138 3.97 37.94 17.34
CA ARG A 138 3.58 38.34 18.70
C ARG A 138 4.60 39.26 19.34
N ILE A 139 4.12 40.33 19.98
CA ILE A 139 4.92 41.26 20.78
C ILE A 139 4.88 40.85 22.25
N VAL A 140 6.04 40.76 22.89
CA VAL A 140 6.21 40.44 24.31
C VAL A 140 6.75 41.67 25.04
N PRO A 141 5.98 42.27 25.96
CA PRO A 141 6.44 43.42 26.75
C PRO A 141 7.61 43.06 27.68
N SER A 142 8.43 44.06 28.00
CA SER A 142 9.58 43.88 28.90
C SER A 142 9.21 43.64 30.36
N GLY A 143 8.06 44.15 30.80
CA GLY A 143 7.65 44.13 32.21
C GLY A 143 8.47 45.02 33.15
N LEU A 144 9.47 45.76 32.63
CA LEU A 144 10.31 46.68 33.39
C LEU A 144 10.04 48.14 32.98
N PRO A 145 10.05 49.12 33.93
CA PRO A 145 9.73 50.52 33.63
C PRO A 145 10.58 51.19 32.53
N ASN A 146 11.77 50.65 32.24
CA ASN A 146 12.69 51.13 31.19
C ASN A 146 13.17 50.00 30.25
N GLY A 147 12.54 48.82 30.28
CA GLY A 147 12.95 47.66 29.46
C GLY A 147 12.32 47.68 28.07
N ARG A 148 13.00 47.13 27.07
CA ARG A 148 12.52 47.10 25.68
C ARG A 148 11.66 45.86 25.41
N ALA A 149 10.55 46.03 24.70
CA ALA A 149 9.74 44.91 24.22
C ALA A 149 10.51 44.11 23.15
N THR A 150 10.20 42.82 23.05
CA THR A 150 10.66 41.92 22.00
C THR A 150 9.47 41.49 21.14
N PHE A 151 9.72 40.92 19.97
CA PHE A 151 8.71 40.18 19.23
C PHE A 151 9.28 38.90 18.66
N GLY A 152 8.37 37.98 18.35
CA GLY A 152 8.70 36.74 17.68
C GLY A 152 7.70 36.38 16.59
N VAL A 153 8.12 35.44 15.77
CA VAL A 153 7.37 34.87 14.64
C VAL A 153 7.25 33.35 14.85
N ARG A 154 6.10 32.76 14.50
CA ARG A 154 5.82 31.32 14.71
C ARG A 154 5.90 30.52 13.40
N PHE A 155 6.68 29.45 13.41
CA PHE A 155 6.73 28.42 12.36
C PHE A 155 6.38 27.07 12.98
N GLY A 156 5.33 26.42 12.48
CA GLY A 156 4.79 25.21 13.09
C GLY A 156 4.45 25.42 14.57
N THR A 157 5.12 24.67 15.44
CA THR A 157 5.01 24.75 16.90
C THR A 157 6.10 25.61 17.56
N THR A 158 7.09 26.09 16.79
CA THR A 158 8.23 26.84 17.33
C THR A 158 8.13 28.34 17.11
N TRP A 159 8.38 29.09 18.18
CA TRP A 159 8.50 30.55 18.15
C TRP A 159 9.95 31.01 18.05
N VAL A 160 10.21 31.99 17.20
CA VAL A 160 11.53 32.61 17.01
C VAL A 160 11.48 34.08 17.38
N PHE A 161 12.18 34.48 18.45
CA PHE A 161 12.23 35.84 18.98
C PHE A 161 13.55 36.55 18.68
N THR A 162 13.49 37.88 18.54
CA THR A 162 14.67 38.76 18.49
C THR A 162 14.80 39.55 19.81
N LEU A 163 15.92 39.39 20.51
CA LEU A 163 16.12 39.93 21.87
C LEU A 163 17.28 40.93 21.90
N HIS A 164 17.08 42.07 22.57
CA HIS A 164 18.13 43.07 22.80
C HIS A 164 18.07 43.57 24.24
N ALA A 165 18.89 42.98 25.10
CA ALA A 165 18.94 43.28 26.53
C ALA A 165 19.61 44.64 26.82
N LEU A 166 19.40 45.20 28.01
CA LEU A 166 19.92 46.52 28.37
C LEU A 166 21.44 46.48 28.64
N SER A 167 22.21 47.23 27.83
CA SER A 167 23.66 47.36 28.01
C SER A 167 24.06 48.06 29.32
N ARG A 168 23.32 49.11 29.74
CA ARG A 168 23.60 49.89 30.97
C ARG A 168 23.54 49.07 32.27
N SER A 169 22.82 47.95 32.26
CA SER A 169 22.66 47.07 33.41
C SER A 169 23.30 45.70 33.19
N HIS A 170 24.20 45.57 32.20
CA HIS A 170 24.87 44.33 31.85
C HIS A 170 23.89 43.16 31.65
N GLY A 171 22.80 43.42 30.91
CA GLY A 171 21.80 42.42 30.55
C GLY A 171 21.01 41.85 31.73
N SER A 172 20.88 42.59 32.84
CA SER A 172 20.13 42.15 34.02
C SER A 172 18.64 41.87 33.74
N ASP A 173 18.09 42.42 32.66
CA ASP A 173 16.69 42.27 32.24
C ASP A 173 16.43 41.03 31.38
N ALA A 174 17.47 40.41 30.80
CA ALA A 174 17.33 39.26 29.92
C ALA A 174 16.57 38.07 30.56
N PRO A 175 16.85 37.63 31.81
CA PRO A 175 16.10 36.54 32.43
C PRO A 175 14.60 36.83 32.59
N GLY A 176 14.25 38.09 32.91
CA GLY A 176 12.86 38.50 33.04
C GLY A 176 12.14 38.50 31.69
N LEU A 177 12.82 38.97 30.65
CA LEU A 177 12.28 39.00 29.29
C LEU A 177 12.06 37.59 28.73
N LEU A 178 12.98 36.66 28.97
CA LEU A 178 12.85 35.24 28.59
C LEU A 178 11.67 34.57 29.31
N ARG A 179 11.44 34.86 30.60
CA ARG A 179 10.25 34.38 31.33
C ARG A 179 8.95 34.96 30.78
N ASN A 180 8.97 36.22 30.32
CA ASN A 180 7.81 36.81 29.65
C ASN A 180 7.54 36.13 28.30
N ILE A 181 8.59 35.75 27.56
CA ILE A 181 8.47 34.94 26.33
C ILE A 181 7.82 33.59 26.65
N GLU A 182 8.35 32.84 27.63
CA GLU A 182 7.75 31.56 28.08
C GLU A 182 6.26 31.70 28.39
N THR A 183 5.92 32.73 29.18
CA THR A 183 4.54 33.01 29.57
C THR A 183 3.67 33.34 28.35
N ALA A 184 4.23 34.10 27.40
CA ALA A 184 3.51 34.53 26.21
C ALA A 184 3.27 33.39 25.21
N VAL A 185 4.12 32.37 25.15
CA VAL A 185 3.96 31.24 24.20
C VAL A 185 3.22 30.04 24.79
N GLY A 186 2.95 30.02 26.10
CA GLY A 186 1.94 29.13 26.69
C GLY A 186 2.24 27.63 26.64
N GLY A 187 3.52 27.25 26.55
CA GLY A 187 3.97 25.84 26.47
C GLY A 187 4.47 25.40 25.09
N ASP A 188 4.34 26.23 24.07
CA ASP A 188 5.02 26.04 22.78
C ASP A 188 6.54 26.15 22.94
N SER A 189 7.28 25.50 22.04
CA SER A 189 8.74 25.64 21.97
C SER A 189 9.12 27.05 21.49
N TRP A 190 10.19 27.61 22.05
CA TRP A 190 10.68 28.94 21.66
C TRP A 190 12.21 29.04 21.64
N VAL A 191 12.70 29.96 20.80
CA VAL A 191 14.08 30.44 20.76
C VAL A 191 14.12 31.96 20.84
N ALA A 192 15.15 32.49 21.49
CA ALA A 192 15.46 33.90 21.53
C ALA A 192 16.88 34.11 21.02
N LEU A 193 17.02 34.83 19.91
CA LEU A 193 18.28 35.21 19.30
C LEU A 193 18.59 36.68 19.59
N GLY A 194 19.83 37.00 19.93
CA GLY A 194 20.28 38.39 19.91
C GLY A 194 21.38 38.76 20.88
N ASP A 195 21.47 40.07 21.13
CA ASP A 195 22.43 40.68 22.04
C ASP A 195 21.88 40.68 23.47
N PHE A 196 22.42 39.78 24.29
CA PHE A 196 22.06 39.62 25.68
C PHE A 196 22.84 40.55 26.62
N ASN A 197 23.85 41.29 26.15
CA ASN A 197 24.72 42.17 26.95
C ASN A 197 25.25 41.51 28.24
N ARG A 198 25.36 40.18 28.23
CA ARG A 198 25.62 39.34 29.39
C ARG A 198 26.40 38.11 28.96
N ASP A 199 27.30 37.64 29.81
CA ASP A 199 28.03 36.39 29.58
C ASP A 199 27.09 35.16 29.63
N PRO A 200 27.23 34.17 28.74
CA PRO A 200 26.38 32.99 28.68
C PRO A 200 26.34 32.20 29.99
N ALA A 201 27.48 32.01 30.67
CA ALA A 201 27.53 31.28 31.94
C ALA A 201 26.79 32.05 33.05
N ASN A 202 26.90 33.38 33.05
CA ASN A 202 26.15 34.24 33.97
C ASN A 202 24.64 34.21 33.69
N LEU A 203 24.20 34.00 32.44
CA LEU A 203 22.79 33.82 32.11
C LEU A 203 22.30 32.44 32.57
N THR A 204 23.04 31.37 32.26
CA THR A 204 22.72 29.99 32.69
C THR A 204 22.62 29.89 34.22
N GLN A 205 23.48 30.61 34.95
CA GLN A 205 23.40 30.66 36.41
C GLN A 205 22.14 31.41 36.92
N ALA A 206 21.73 32.48 36.24
CA ALA A 206 20.57 33.29 36.63
C ALA A 206 19.23 32.64 36.22
N MET A 207 19.23 31.80 35.19
CA MET A 207 18.06 31.12 34.64
C MET A 207 18.40 29.67 34.24
N PRO A 208 18.73 28.79 35.20
CA PRO A 208 19.15 27.42 34.91
C PRO A 208 18.00 26.53 34.43
N ARG A 209 16.76 26.93 34.71
CA ARG A 209 15.54 26.20 34.39
C ARG A 209 14.39 27.12 34.01
N ASP A 210 13.51 26.61 33.15
CA ASP A 210 12.27 27.27 32.74
C ASP A 210 11.22 27.28 33.88
N SER A 211 10.06 27.88 33.62
CA SER A 211 8.92 27.92 34.55
C SER A 211 8.28 26.55 34.88
N THR A 212 8.66 25.48 34.16
CA THR A 212 8.19 24.10 34.38
C THR A 212 9.24 23.19 35.02
N GLY A 213 10.47 23.67 35.20
CA GLY A 213 11.59 22.94 35.81
C GLY A 213 12.55 22.28 34.81
N ASN A 214 12.37 22.45 33.50
CA ASN A 214 13.29 21.93 32.47
C ASN A 214 14.52 22.81 32.34
N ARG A 215 15.65 22.25 31.89
CA ARG A 215 16.86 23.06 31.60
C ARG A 215 16.63 23.96 30.40
N ILE A 216 17.08 25.21 30.51
CA ILE A 216 17.12 26.14 29.38
C ILE A 216 18.44 25.95 28.64
N GLY A 217 18.35 25.80 27.32
CA GLY A 217 19.52 25.70 26.46
C GLY A 217 20.12 27.07 26.19
N VAL A 218 21.45 27.15 26.20
CA VAL A 218 22.20 28.34 25.76
C VAL A 218 23.19 27.90 24.69
N ALA A 219 22.89 28.23 23.44
CA ALA A 219 23.77 27.98 22.30
C ALA A 219 24.74 29.16 22.15
N ALA A 220 25.86 29.06 22.86
CA ALA A 220 27.00 29.97 22.85
C ALA A 220 28.31 29.16 22.77
N GLY A 221 29.48 29.80 22.85
CA GLY A 221 30.77 29.10 22.77
C GLY A 221 31.37 29.12 21.36
N THR A 222 31.25 30.24 20.65
CA THR A 222 31.98 30.50 19.39
C THR A 222 33.51 30.51 19.57
N GLY A 223 34.00 30.50 20.81
CA GLY A 223 35.43 30.54 21.17
C GLY A 223 36.07 31.93 21.05
N LEU A 224 35.32 32.94 20.63
CA LEU A 224 35.80 34.30 20.39
C LEU A 224 34.81 35.33 20.96
N ALA A 225 35.32 36.52 21.28
CA ALA A 225 34.44 37.64 21.64
C ALA A 225 33.56 38.04 20.44
N THR A 226 32.26 38.24 20.67
CA THR A 226 31.34 38.75 19.66
C THR A 226 31.28 40.28 19.68
N HIS A 227 31.67 40.92 20.79
CA HIS A 227 31.78 42.38 20.92
C HIS A 227 33.24 42.87 20.99
N VAL A 228 33.52 44.06 20.43
CA VAL A 228 34.89 44.64 20.37
C VAL A 228 35.54 44.93 21.72
N SER A 229 34.74 45.14 22.79
CA SER A 229 35.29 45.35 24.14
C SER A 229 35.65 44.05 24.87
N GLY A 230 35.47 42.89 24.22
CA GLY A 230 35.62 41.57 24.82
C GLY A 230 34.31 41.00 25.37
N GLY A 231 34.18 39.66 25.34
CA GLY A 231 32.99 38.93 25.75
C GLY A 231 32.14 38.41 24.58
N GLU A 232 31.44 37.30 24.80
CA GLU A 232 30.45 36.72 23.89
C GLU A 232 29.05 37.15 24.37
N TRP A 233 28.47 38.15 23.72
CA TRP A 233 27.19 38.75 24.11
C TRP A 233 26.07 38.44 23.12
N ASP A 234 26.42 37.99 21.91
CA ASP A 234 25.51 37.60 20.86
C ASP A 234 25.40 36.08 20.82
N TYR A 235 24.25 35.53 21.20
CA TYR A 235 24.03 34.08 21.25
C TYR A 235 22.54 33.74 21.14
N MET A 236 22.20 32.46 21.29
CA MET A 236 20.82 31.98 21.27
C MET A 236 20.46 31.30 22.59
N VAL A 237 19.22 31.50 23.05
CA VAL A 237 18.65 30.85 24.23
C VAL A 237 17.37 30.12 23.82
N THR A 238 17.17 28.92 24.35
CA THR A 238 16.12 28.01 23.87
C THR A 238 15.35 27.37 25.01
N SER A 239 14.04 27.15 24.79
CA SER A 239 13.10 26.56 25.75
C SER A 239 13.41 25.13 26.21
N GLY A 240 14.28 24.41 25.50
CA GLY A 240 14.86 23.13 25.90
C GLY A 240 16.39 23.13 25.74
N ASP A 241 17.07 22.17 26.36
CA ASP A 241 18.53 22.05 26.28
C ASP A 241 18.97 21.49 24.92
N LEU A 242 19.42 22.38 24.03
CA LEU A 242 19.95 22.05 22.71
C LEU A 242 21.48 22.14 22.66
N SER A 243 22.15 22.18 23.82
CA SER A 243 23.61 22.22 23.89
C SER A 243 24.19 20.94 23.26
N GLY A 244 24.87 21.10 22.11
CA GLY A 244 25.39 19.99 21.30
C GLY A 244 24.67 19.75 19.96
N ILE A 245 23.45 20.25 19.79
CA ILE A 245 22.68 20.10 18.54
C ILE A 245 22.92 21.27 17.59
N LEU A 246 22.99 22.50 18.11
CA LEU A 246 23.28 23.70 17.34
C LEU A 246 24.72 24.19 17.63
N ALA A 247 25.54 24.34 16.58
CA ALA A 247 26.86 24.97 16.68
C ALA A 247 26.74 26.48 16.41
N PRO A 248 27.05 27.34 17.40
CA PRO A 248 27.20 28.76 17.16
C PRO A 248 28.54 29.02 16.47
N ALA A 249 28.50 29.79 15.38
CA ALA A 249 29.69 30.19 14.64
C ALA A 249 29.74 31.71 14.51
N ARG A 250 30.85 32.31 14.92
CA ARG A 250 31.12 33.73 14.68
C ARG A 250 31.36 33.93 13.19
N LEU A 251 30.51 34.72 12.53
CA LEU A 251 30.56 34.99 11.10
C LEU A 251 31.39 36.24 10.80
N ASN A 252 31.76 36.43 9.53
CA ASN A 252 32.40 37.69 9.12
C ASN A 252 31.50 38.89 9.45
N ASN A 253 32.11 40.03 9.79
CA ASN A 253 31.41 41.28 10.14
C ASN A 253 31.35 42.22 8.91
N PRO A 254 30.38 42.06 7.99
CA PRO A 254 30.35 42.73 6.69
C PRO A 254 30.12 44.26 6.76
N GLY A 255 29.91 44.81 7.96
CA GLY A 255 29.55 46.21 8.16
C GLY A 255 30.35 46.96 9.23
N GLY A 256 31.37 46.33 9.81
CA GLY A 256 32.23 46.94 10.84
C GLY A 256 31.47 47.39 12.10
N ALA A 257 30.38 46.70 12.46
CA ALA A 257 29.70 46.95 13.72
C ALA A 257 30.59 46.55 14.91
N ASP A 258 30.37 47.15 16.08
CA ASP A 258 31.04 46.73 17.31
C ASP A 258 30.62 45.32 17.80
N HIS A 259 29.53 44.78 17.25
CA HIS A 259 29.12 43.39 17.37
C HIS A 259 29.36 42.59 16.07
N THR A 260 29.75 41.33 16.24
CA THR A 260 29.98 40.37 15.15
C THR A 260 28.79 39.43 15.03
N PRO A 261 28.25 39.18 13.82
CA PRO A 261 27.12 38.28 13.65
C PRO A 261 27.47 36.84 14.07
N VAL A 262 26.46 36.13 14.59
CA VAL A 262 26.56 34.72 14.98
C VAL A 262 25.53 33.92 14.20
N GLY A 263 25.99 32.89 13.50
CA GLY A 263 25.15 31.91 12.82
C GLY A 263 24.92 30.70 13.71
N PHE A 264 23.73 30.13 13.65
CA PHE A 264 23.34 28.92 14.36
C PHE A 264 22.87 27.90 13.33
N ARG A 265 23.58 26.78 13.30
CA ARG A 265 23.33 25.65 12.41
C ARG A 265 23.42 24.37 13.21
N SER A 266 22.93 23.26 12.67
CA SER A 266 23.25 21.97 13.27
C SER A 266 24.77 21.80 13.37
N ALA A 267 25.25 21.20 14.46
CA ALA A 267 26.69 21.05 14.70
C ALA A 267 27.43 20.31 13.56
N MET A 268 26.71 19.51 12.77
CA MET A 268 27.26 18.82 11.60
C MET A 268 27.34 19.65 10.32
N ALA A 269 26.51 20.69 10.12
CA ALA A 269 26.71 21.62 9.01
C ALA A 269 27.98 22.50 9.19
N ALA A 270 28.47 22.59 10.42
CA ALA A 270 29.74 23.24 10.77
C ALA A 270 30.95 22.28 10.74
N ALA A 271 30.71 20.96 10.80
CA ALA A 271 31.73 19.91 10.96
C ALA A 271 32.20 19.27 9.63
N ALA A 272 31.95 19.89 8.48
CA ALA A 272 32.32 19.38 7.15
C ALA A 272 33.82 19.48 6.81
N THR A 273 34.72 19.34 7.80
CA THR A 273 36.19 19.40 7.66
C THR A 273 36.87 18.15 8.24
N GLU A 274 38.07 17.83 7.74
CA GLU A 274 38.80 16.57 7.90
C GLU A 274 39.18 16.23 9.36
N TYR A 275 39.15 14.94 9.75
CA TYR A 275 39.56 14.47 11.10
C TYR A 275 40.73 13.47 11.05
N GLN A 276 41.59 13.46 12.08
CA GLN A 276 42.64 12.46 12.31
C GLN A 276 42.39 11.63 13.59
N ILE A 277 42.69 10.34 13.56
CA ILE A 277 42.62 9.45 14.74
C ILE A 277 44.04 9.23 15.27
N THR A 278 44.27 9.29 16.58
CA THR A 278 45.60 9.00 17.18
C THR A 278 45.47 8.29 18.54
N ALA A 279 46.05 7.10 18.68
CA ALA A 279 46.09 6.41 19.97
C ALA A 279 47.03 7.14 20.94
N THR A 280 46.55 7.51 22.13
CA THR A 280 47.38 8.15 23.16
C THR A 280 47.37 7.32 24.45
N ASP A 281 48.32 6.40 24.53
CA ASP A 281 48.95 5.81 25.73
C ASP A 281 49.87 4.64 25.32
N VAL A 282 50.58 4.80 24.20
CA VAL A 282 51.63 3.90 23.71
C VAL A 282 52.96 4.66 23.87
N PRO A 283 54.09 4.00 24.23
CA PRO A 283 55.38 4.67 24.39
C PRO A 283 55.69 5.68 23.27
N PRO A 284 56.37 6.80 23.59
CA PRO A 284 56.50 7.94 22.69
C PRO A 284 57.10 7.55 21.33
N GLY A 285 56.38 7.82 20.25
CA GLY A 285 56.82 7.59 18.87
C GLY A 285 55.94 6.69 18.01
N VAL A 286 54.79 6.23 18.49
CA VAL A 286 53.89 5.32 17.75
C VAL A 286 52.50 5.96 17.62
N GLY A 287 52.20 6.51 16.45
CA GLY A 287 50.85 6.94 16.06
C GLY A 287 50.52 6.35 14.70
N ALA A 288 49.32 5.80 14.54
CA ALA A 288 48.73 5.47 13.25
C ALA A 288 47.72 6.56 12.89
N THR A 289 47.69 6.97 11.62
CA THR A 289 46.83 8.05 11.12
C THR A 289 45.73 7.46 10.25
N VAL A 290 44.47 7.69 10.59
CA VAL A 290 43.32 7.36 9.72
C VAL A 290 42.76 8.66 9.14
N GLN A 291 42.62 8.71 7.82
CA GLN A 291 42.04 9.82 7.06
C GLN A 291 40.58 9.48 6.71
N ILE A 292 39.64 10.37 7.03
CA ILE A 292 38.22 10.19 6.69
C ILE A 292 37.90 11.10 5.50
N PRO A 293 37.75 10.57 4.27
CA PRO A 293 37.30 11.40 3.15
C PRO A 293 35.79 11.70 3.26
N SER A 294 35.40 12.81 2.64
CA SER A 294 34.06 13.39 2.44
C SER A 294 32.86 12.40 2.41
N PRO A 295 31.63 12.84 2.79
CA PRO A 295 30.49 12.02 3.24
C PRO A 295 29.80 11.13 2.18
N ALA A 296 30.53 10.61 1.19
CA ALA A 296 30.00 9.83 0.08
C ALA A 296 30.47 8.36 0.02
N ALA A 297 31.25 7.84 0.97
CA ALA A 297 31.70 6.43 0.90
C ALA A 297 31.98 5.76 2.26
N ASP A 298 31.78 4.43 2.30
CA ASP A 298 32.33 3.51 3.31
C ASP A 298 33.85 3.76 3.43
N ALA A 299 34.33 4.19 4.60
CA ALA A 299 35.76 4.33 4.85
C ALA A 299 36.35 2.98 5.30
N VAL A 300 37.36 2.50 4.58
CA VAL A 300 38.17 1.32 4.96
C VAL A 300 39.25 1.78 5.93
N ILE A 301 39.43 1.07 7.05
CA ILE A 301 40.56 1.30 7.96
C ILE A 301 41.80 0.66 7.32
N ASP A 302 42.62 1.45 6.63
CA ASP A 302 43.90 0.98 6.10
C ASP A 302 45.01 1.20 7.14
N ASP A 303 45.79 0.14 7.40
CA ASP A 303 47.08 0.24 8.09
C ASP A 303 48.13 -0.27 7.10
N ASP A 304 49.07 0.62 6.77
CA ASP A 304 50.14 0.43 5.78
C ASP A 304 50.96 -0.85 5.95
N ARG A 305 50.77 -1.66 7.00
CA ARG A 305 51.41 -2.98 7.16
C ARG A 305 50.49 -4.02 7.80
N HIS A 306 49.95 -4.89 6.94
CA HIS A 306 49.43 -6.24 7.22
C HIS A 306 48.03 -6.37 7.85
N GLY A 307 46.99 -6.30 7.00
CA GLY A 307 45.82 -7.19 7.12
C GLY A 307 44.53 -6.63 7.73
N ALA A 308 44.36 -5.31 7.82
CA ALA A 308 43.18 -4.67 8.40
C ALA A 308 42.06 -4.35 7.39
N GLU A 309 42.01 -5.00 6.20
CA GLU A 309 41.00 -4.73 5.16
C GLU A 309 39.55 -5.03 5.57
N ASN A 310 39.33 -5.54 6.79
CA ASN A 310 38.07 -6.13 7.20
C ASN A 310 37.22 -5.29 8.15
N TRP A 311 37.62 -4.07 8.54
CA TRP A 311 36.79 -3.21 9.40
C TRP A 311 36.36 -1.94 8.66
N ARG A 312 35.05 -1.64 8.74
CA ARG A 312 34.42 -0.48 8.09
C ARG A 312 33.58 0.31 9.09
N PHE A 313 33.55 1.62 8.90
CA PHE A 313 32.56 2.49 9.54
C PHE A 313 31.24 2.39 8.76
N HIS A 314 30.16 2.04 9.47
CA HIS A 314 28.81 1.92 8.94
C HIS A 314 27.84 2.80 9.72
N ASN A 315 26.75 3.20 9.05
CA ASN A 315 25.57 3.84 9.66
C ASN A 315 25.95 4.98 10.61
N TYR A 316 26.78 5.91 10.12
CA TYR A 316 27.03 7.16 10.84
C TYR A 316 25.72 7.92 10.97
N ASP A 317 25.27 8.10 12.20
CA ASP A 317 24.05 8.83 12.55
C ASP A 317 24.42 10.29 12.85
N PRO A 318 24.05 11.21 11.94
CA PRO A 318 24.44 12.60 12.04
C PRO A 318 23.68 13.40 13.11
N GLU A 319 22.73 12.79 13.81
CA GLU A 319 21.93 13.46 14.84
C GLU A 319 22.42 13.17 16.27
N ASP A 320 23.01 11.99 16.51
CA ASP A 320 23.55 11.59 17.81
C ASP A 320 25.08 11.41 17.85
N ASN A 321 25.74 11.68 16.72
CA ASN A 321 27.20 11.58 16.55
C ASN A 321 27.73 10.16 16.83
N SER A 322 26.95 9.14 16.43
CA SER A 322 27.34 7.74 16.56
C SER A 322 27.74 7.08 15.24
N ALA A 323 28.71 6.18 15.29
CA ALA A 323 29.10 5.33 14.18
C ALA A 323 29.22 3.88 14.65
N GLN A 324 28.90 2.93 13.77
CA GLN A 324 29.13 1.52 14.02
C GLN A 324 30.42 1.08 13.35
N ILE A 325 31.31 0.47 14.13
CA ILE A 325 32.52 -0.18 13.61
C ILE A 325 32.23 -1.68 13.55
N ALA A 326 32.24 -2.27 12.35
CA ALA A 326 31.92 -3.67 12.15
C ALA A 326 32.99 -4.39 11.31
N ASN A 327 33.22 -5.67 11.63
CA ASN A 327 34.11 -6.56 10.89
C ASN A 327 33.31 -7.25 9.77
N VAL A 328 33.83 -7.27 8.55
CA VAL A 328 33.20 -7.99 7.42
C VAL A 328 33.41 -9.51 7.47
N ASP A 329 34.27 -10.03 8.36
CA ASP A 329 34.48 -11.48 8.54
C ASP A 329 34.17 -11.93 9.99
N PRO A 330 33.05 -12.65 10.23
CA PRO A 330 32.60 -13.03 11.58
C PRO A 330 33.47 -14.10 12.27
N ASP A 331 34.35 -14.79 11.55
CA ASP A 331 35.23 -15.82 12.14
C ASP A 331 36.48 -15.24 12.82
N ILE A 332 36.75 -13.95 12.65
CA ILE A 332 37.91 -13.25 13.19
C ILE A 332 37.50 -12.39 14.41
N GLY A 333 37.28 -13.07 15.52
CA GLY A 333 36.41 -12.63 16.61
C GLY A 333 36.81 -11.51 17.60
N CYS A 334 37.98 -10.87 17.54
CA CYS A 334 38.31 -9.73 18.40
C CYS A 334 39.31 -8.76 17.73
N MET A 335 39.09 -7.44 17.90
CA MET A 335 40.07 -6.39 17.60
C MET A 335 41.04 -6.24 18.79
N ILE A 336 42.34 -6.40 18.54
CA ILE A 336 43.39 -6.29 19.57
C ILE A 336 44.50 -5.33 19.12
N PHE A 337 44.92 -4.42 20.00
CA PHE A 337 46.19 -3.72 19.82
C PHE A 337 47.30 -4.54 20.49
N VAL A 338 48.30 -4.95 19.72
CA VAL A 338 49.49 -5.63 20.27
C VAL A 338 50.51 -4.61 20.80
N GLU A 339 51.49 -5.06 21.59
CA GLU A 339 52.52 -4.21 22.20
C GLU A 339 53.28 -3.29 21.21
N SER A 340 53.26 -3.60 19.91
CA SER A 340 53.85 -2.76 18.86
C SER A 340 52.99 -1.58 18.42
N GLY A 341 51.79 -1.40 18.99
CA GLY A 341 50.80 -0.39 18.57
C GLY A 341 50.09 -0.71 17.24
N ALA A 342 50.42 -1.85 16.61
CA ALA A 342 49.75 -2.32 15.41
C ALA A 342 48.39 -2.94 15.75
N MET A 343 47.39 -2.66 14.93
CA MET A 343 46.06 -3.26 15.06
C MET A 343 46.10 -4.67 14.48
N ARG A 344 45.67 -5.68 15.24
CA ARG A 344 45.60 -7.08 14.78
C ARG A 344 44.24 -7.68 15.07
N THR A 345 43.93 -8.72 14.32
CA THR A 345 42.72 -9.51 14.49
C THR A 345 43.06 -10.86 15.12
N ALA A 346 42.24 -11.33 16.06
CA ALA A 346 42.42 -12.61 16.72
C ALA A 346 41.09 -13.38 16.82
N PRO A 347 41.09 -14.72 16.67
CA PRO A 347 39.91 -15.53 16.98
C PRO A 347 39.49 -15.33 18.45
N CYS A 348 38.19 -15.24 18.70
CA CYS A 348 37.57 -15.05 20.02
C CYS A 348 38.21 -15.85 21.17
N VAL A 349 38.65 -17.08 20.87
CA VAL A 349 39.21 -18.03 21.83
C VAL A 349 40.67 -17.75 22.20
N ALA A 350 41.41 -16.99 21.37
CA ALA A 350 42.83 -16.68 21.56
C ALA A 350 43.09 -15.35 22.31
N ALA A 351 42.09 -14.47 22.41
CA ALA A 351 42.22 -13.13 22.99
C ALA A 351 42.31 -13.11 24.53
N ARG A 352 41.96 -14.21 25.20
CA ARG A 352 41.86 -14.28 26.67
C ARG A 352 43.18 -14.04 27.41
N ASP A 353 44.33 -14.36 26.78
CA ASP A 353 45.66 -14.27 27.40
C ASP A 353 46.54 -13.14 26.82
N GLN A 354 46.05 -12.37 25.85
CA GLN A 354 46.86 -11.38 25.09
C GLN A 354 46.37 -9.93 25.17
N VAL A 355 45.24 -9.66 25.85
CA VAL A 355 44.64 -8.31 25.90
C VAL A 355 44.95 -7.63 27.25
N PRO A 356 45.64 -6.48 27.27
CA PRO A 356 45.79 -5.67 28.48
C PRO A 356 44.43 -5.22 29.03
N PRO A 357 44.24 -5.11 30.36
CA PRO A 357 42.92 -4.91 30.97
C PRO A 357 42.20 -3.60 30.59
N GLU A 358 42.95 -2.59 30.14
CA GLU A 358 42.41 -1.26 29.82
C GLU A 358 43.21 -0.68 28.63
N GLN A 359 42.52 -0.28 27.56
CA GLN A 359 43.10 0.44 26.42
C GLN A 359 42.34 1.75 26.19
N LYS A 360 43.08 2.82 25.86
CA LYS A 360 42.54 4.18 25.59
C LYS A 360 42.74 4.58 24.14
N MET A 361 41.76 5.27 23.58
CA MET A 361 41.79 5.79 22.21
C MET A 361 41.34 7.26 22.17
N THR A 362 41.99 8.07 21.34
CA THR A 362 41.73 9.52 21.21
C THR A 362 41.57 9.92 19.74
N ILE A 363 40.66 10.85 19.47
CA ILE A 363 40.43 11.42 18.13
C ILE A 363 40.84 12.90 18.16
N VAL A 364 41.51 13.39 17.11
CA VAL A 364 42.08 14.76 17.05
C VAL A 364 41.71 15.46 15.75
N ASP A 365 41.28 16.72 15.83
CA ASP A 365 41.02 17.60 14.67
C ASP A 365 42.36 18.10 14.08
N ALA A 366 42.54 17.98 12.77
CA ALA A 366 43.81 18.28 12.09
C ALA A 366 43.97 19.75 11.65
N ASP A 367 42.87 20.52 11.55
CA ASP A 367 42.88 21.82 10.85
C ASP A 367 43.01 23.05 11.78
N VAL A 368 43.10 22.85 13.10
CA VAL A 368 43.34 23.96 14.05
C VAL A 368 44.50 23.66 15.00
N PRO A 369 45.71 24.21 14.74
CA PRO A 369 46.84 24.06 15.65
C PRO A 369 46.52 24.66 17.02
N GLY A 370 46.29 23.79 18.01
CA GLY A 370 46.10 24.18 19.41
C GLY A 370 44.65 24.38 19.89
N ALA A 371 43.63 23.98 19.13
CA ALA A 371 42.23 24.03 19.56
C ALA A 371 41.50 22.68 19.53
N GLY A 372 42.23 21.58 19.61
CA GLY A 372 41.64 20.23 19.61
C GLY A 372 40.66 20.05 20.77
N ARG A 373 39.43 19.65 20.45
CA ARG A 373 38.53 19.03 21.44
C ARG A 373 38.94 17.56 21.54
N ASP A 374 39.57 17.21 22.65
CA ASP A 374 39.90 15.81 22.94
C ASP A 374 38.59 15.00 23.10
N VAL A 375 38.49 13.84 22.44
CA VAL A 375 37.41 12.87 22.65
C VAL A 375 38.05 11.60 23.23
N GLU A 376 37.73 11.28 24.49
CA GLU A 376 38.29 10.11 25.21
C GLU A 376 37.36 8.90 25.09
N ILE A 377 37.84 7.77 24.54
CA ILE A 377 37.12 6.49 24.57
C ILE A 377 37.78 5.57 25.59
N ARG A 378 37.04 5.21 26.66
CA ARG A 378 37.46 4.23 27.67
C ARG A 378 36.78 2.89 27.43
N SER A 379 37.56 1.85 27.15
CA SER A 379 37.05 0.47 27.08
C SER A 379 37.42 -0.31 28.35
N ALA A 380 36.45 -0.99 28.96
CA ALA A 380 36.67 -1.96 30.02
C ALA A 380 36.36 -3.36 29.47
N PHE A 381 37.39 -4.13 29.10
CA PHE A 381 37.21 -5.45 28.53
C PHE A 381 36.97 -6.49 29.63
N LYS A 382 35.95 -7.35 29.49
CA LYS A 382 35.83 -8.57 30.29
C LYS A 382 36.25 -9.77 29.43
N PRO A 383 37.23 -10.60 29.85
CA PRO A 383 37.90 -11.61 29.00
C PRO A 383 37.01 -12.73 28.43
N ASP A 384 35.74 -12.78 28.83
CA ASP A 384 34.77 -13.85 28.57
C ASP A 384 33.67 -13.46 27.57
N LYS A 385 33.69 -12.25 26.99
CA LYS A 385 32.69 -11.80 26.01
C LYS A 385 33.33 -11.15 24.78
N CYS A 386 33.12 -11.75 23.61
CA CYS A 386 33.55 -11.17 22.34
C CYS A 386 32.69 -9.99 21.91
N LEU A 387 33.31 -9.06 21.18
CA LEU A 387 32.75 -7.77 20.84
C LEU A 387 32.55 -7.70 19.32
N TYR A 388 31.30 -7.79 18.87
CA TYR A 388 30.95 -7.83 17.43
C TYR A 388 30.55 -6.45 16.86
N SER A 389 30.09 -5.54 17.72
CA SER A 389 29.87 -4.14 17.34
C SER A 389 30.13 -3.21 18.52
N ILE A 390 30.74 -2.06 18.23
CA ILE A 390 30.81 -0.93 19.15
C ILE A 390 29.94 0.16 18.57
N ARG A 391 28.98 0.65 19.37
CA ARG A 391 28.27 1.89 19.08
C ARG A 391 28.97 2.99 19.86
N THR A 392 29.81 3.77 19.18
CA THR A 392 30.57 4.86 19.80
C THR A 392 29.76 6.13 19.67
N MET A 393 29.49 6.84 20.78
CA MET A 393 29.08 8.26 20.74
C MET A 393 30.33 9.12 20.81
N VAL A 394 30.46 10.09 19.90
CA VAL A 394 31.54 11.08 19.93
C VAL A 394 31.10 12.24 20.83
N GLN A 395 31.65 12.31 22.05
CA GLN A 395 31.29 13.29 23.09
C GLN A 395 32.47 14.20 23.49
N PRO A 396 32.22 15.43 23.99
CA PRO A 396 33.26 16.28 24.59
C PRO A 396 33.93 15.64 25.83
N ALA A 397 35.22 15.90 26.06
CA ALA A 397 36.05 15.35 27.15
C ALA A 397 35.49 15.50 28.59
N ASP A 398 34.52 16.38 28.80
CA ASP A 398 33.96 16.78 30.08
C ASP A 398 32.64 16.06 30.45
N TYR A 399 32.21 15.07 29.66
CA TYR A 399 31.02 14.25 29.94
C TYR A 399 31.36 13.00 30.76
N SER A 400 30.75 12.81 31.94
CA SER A 400 31.00 11.68 32.85
C SER A 400 29.91 10.59 32.83
N GLY A 401 29.13 10.47 31.76
CA GLY A 401 28.02 9.50 31.64
C GLY A 401 28.48 8.11 31.15
N HIS A 402 27.97 7.05 31.76
CA HIS A 402 28.33 5.65 31.43
C HIS A 402 27.83 5.20 30.05
N THR A 403 28.69 4.57 29.24
CA THR A 403 28.33 3.89 27.98
C THR A 403 27.62 2.55 28.27
N VAL A 404 26.49 2.29 27.61
CA VAL A 404 25.71 1.04 27.78
C VAL A 404 26.06 0.03 26.70
N TRP A 405 26.52 -1.15 27.11
CA TRP A 405 26.83 -2.29 26.24
C TRP A 405 25.59 -3.20 26.09
N ARG A 406 25.22 -3.61 24.87
CA ARG A 406 24.18 -4.63 24.65
C ARG A 406 24.82 -5.98 24.29
N THR A 407 24.42 -7.03 25.01
CA THR A 407 24.84 -8.42 24.76
C THR A 407 23.84 -9.14 23.86
N CYS A 408 24.33 -9.94 22.91
CA CYS A 408 23.55 -10.98 22.27
C CYS A 408 23.48 -12.20 23.20
N ASP A 409 22.30 -12.50 23.75
CA ASP A 409 21.98 -13.87 24.18
C ASP A 409 20.97 -14.42 23.17
N THR A 410 21.31 -15.56 22.57
CA THR A 410 20.64 -16.19 21.42
C THR A 410 19.31 -16.86 21.76
N SER A 411 18.73 -16.63 22.94
CA SER A 411 17.60 -17.45 23.43
C SER A 411 16.27 -16.76 23.74
N SER A 412 16.13 -15.43 23.64
CA SER A 412 14.83 -14.75 23.88
C SER A 412 14.35 -13.88 22.72
N LYS A 413 13.30 -14.33 22.02
CA LYS A 413 12.46 -13.47 21.16
C LYS A 413 11.55 -12.62 22.06
N ARG A 414 11.61 -11.29 21.91
CA ARG A 414 11.13 -10.21 22.81
C ARG A 414 12.10 -9.89 23.94
N ALA A 415 12.84 -8.79 23.80
CA ALA A 415 13.37 -8.06 24.94
C ALA A 415 12.27 -7.11 25.43
N ALA A 416 11.71 -7.38 26.61
CA ALA A 416 10.87 -6.46 27.36
C ALA A 416 11.63 -5.98 28.61
N ALA A 417 11.57 -4.66 28.82
CA ALA A 417 11.54 -3.88 30.07
C ALA A 417 12.68 -3.93 31.12
N ASP A 418 13.01 -2.76 31.69
CA ASP A 418 12.92 -2.39 33.13
C ASP A 418 13.75 -1.10 33.41
N GLU A 419 13.13 0.01 33.85
CA GLU A 419 12.91 0.44 35.25
C GLU A 419 14.20 0.75 36.05
N GLU A 420 14.68 2.00 35.91
CA GLU A 420 15.20 2.93 36.94
C GLU A 420 16.21 3.90 36.31
N GLY A 421 15.91 5.21 36.33
CA GLY A 421 16.81 6.28 35.90
C GLY A 421 16.57 6.77 34.47
N GLY A 422 15.67 7.75 34.33
CA GLY A 422 15.31 8.34 33.05
C GLY A 422 16.47 9.04 32.34
N SER A 423 16.78 8.55 31.14
CA SER A 423 17.47 9.29 30.09
C SER A 423 16.56 9.27 28.85
N HIS A 424 15.85 10.37 28.63
CA HIS A 424 15.06 10.60 27.42
C HIS A 424 16.00 10.90 26.24
N TRP A 425 15.99 10.05 25.23
CA TRP A 425 16.65 10.29 23.94
C TRP A 425 15.79 11.25 23.10
N ILE A 426 16.38 12.30 22.53
CA ILE A 426 15.70 13.23 21.61
C ILE A 426 15.94 12.71 20.18
N LEU A 427 14.92 12.12 19.56
CA LEU A 427 14.90 11.71 18.16
C LEU A 427 14.43 12.89 17.28
N ALA A 428 14.93 13.02 16.05
CA ALA A 428 14.35 13.92 15.05
C ALA A 428 12.83 13.72 14.87
N PRO A 429 12.13 14.72 14.29
CA PRO A 429 10.73 14.59 13.94
C PRO A 429 10.53 13.47 12.94
N VAL A 430 9.93 12.39 13.42
CA VAL A 430 9.46 11.32 12.56
C VAL A 430 8.03 11.68 12.15
N HIS A 431 7.81 11.98 10.87
CA HIS A 431 6.47 12.23 10.35
C HIS A 431 5.65 10.94 10.41
N ARG A 432 4.52 10.97 11.11
CA ARG A 432 3.60 9.82 11.19
C ARG A 432 2.67 9.84 9.99
N VAL A 433 2.86 8.93 9.05
CA VAL A 433 2.13 8.92 7.78
C VAL A 433 1.23 7.69 7.72
N MET A 434 -0.09 7.89 7.69
CA MET A 434 -1.04 6.79 7.51
C MET A 434 -1.39 6.62 6.03
N VAL A 435 -1.11 5.45 5.48
CA VAL A 435 -1.51 5.11 4.11
C VAL A 435 -2.88 4.43 4.11
N VAL A 436 -3.88 5.05 3.50
CA VAL A 436 -5.27 4.57 3.46
C VAL A 436 -5.65 4.25 2.01
N GLY A 437 -6.13 3.03 1.75
CA GLY A 437 -6.59 2.67 0.42
C GLY A 437 -7.16 1.28 0.25
N ASP A 438 -7.23 0.81 -1.00
CA ASP A 438 -7.81 -0.47 -1.37
C ASP A 438 -6.76 -1.47 -1.93
N SER A 439 -7.16 -2.31 -2.89
CA SER A 439 -6.30 -3.31 -3.51
C SER A 439 -5.12 -2.73 -4.29
N ILE A 440 -5.27 -1.53 -4.89
CA ILE A 440 -4.18 -0.83 -5.59
C ILE A 440 -3.07 -0.46 -4.59
N THR A 441 -3.46 -0.14 -3.35
CA THR A 441 -2.54 0.28 -2.28
C THR A 441 -1.96 -0.88 -1.49
N GLN A 442 -2.78 -1.87 -1.15
CA GLN A 442 -2.31 -3.04 -0.41
C GLN A 442 -1.33 -3.87 -1.24
N GLY A 443 -1.59 -4.02 -2.55
CA GLY A 443 -0.89 -4.99 -3.40
C GLY A 443 -1.18 -6.43 -3.00
N ARG A 444 -0.46 -7.36 -3.62
CA ARG A 444 -0.56 -8.81 -3.38
C ARG A 444 0.78 -9.42 -3.04
N GLU A 445 0.74 -10.68 -2.58
CA GLU A 445 1.97 -11.40 -2.27
C GLU A 445 2.97 -11.32 -3.42
N GLY A 446 4.22 -10.97 -3.10
CA GLY A 446 5.32 -10.83 -4.05
C GLY A 446 5.39 -9.46 -4.76
N ASP A 447 4.46 -8.55 -4.51
CA ASP A 447 4.55 -7.16 -4.99
C ASP A 447 5.58 -6.36 -4.18
N PHE A 448 6.19 -5.36 -4.81
CA PHE A 448 6.90 -4.33 -4.04
C PHE A 448 5.90 -3.36 -3.40
N THR A 449 4.83 -3.04 -4.14
CA THR A 449 3.86 -1.96 -3.88
C THR A 449 4.46 -0.57 -4.07
N TRP A 450 3.60 0.39 -4.44
CA TRP A 450 4.03 1.80 -4.53
C TRP A 450 4.46 2.35 -3.16
N ARG A 451 3.97 1.79 -2.05
CA ARG A 451 4.36 2.18 -0.69
C ARG A 451 5.85 1.94 -0.44
N TYR A 452 6.37 0.81 -0.89
CA TYR A 452 7.80 0.53 -0.85
C TYR A 452 8.59 1.51 -1.71
N ARG A 453 8.12 1.78 -2.93
CA ARG A 453 8.81 2.74 -3.83
C ARG A 453 8.84 4.15 -3.26
N LEU A 454 7.75 4.57 -2.61
CA LEU A 454 7.68 5.84 -1.90
C LEU A 454 8.64 5.87 -0.70
N TRP A 455 8.68 4.78 0.10
CA TRP A 455 9.63 4.64 1.20
C TRP A 455 11.08 4.72 0.73
N GLN A 456 11.42 4.06 -0.37
CA GLN A 456 12.76 4.16 -0.97
C GLN A 456 13.11 5.60 -1.32
N TRP A 457 12.17 6.36 -1.89
CA TRP A 457 12.37 7.79 -2.16
C TRP A 457 12.55 8.59 -0.86
N LEU A 458 11.65 8.46 0.11
CA LEU A 458 11.73 9.14 1.42
C LEU A 458 13.08 8.90 2.11
N ARG A 459 13.56 7.65 2.08
CA ARG A 459 14.88 7.25 2.58
C ARG A 459 16.01 7.91 1.81
N SER A 460 15.94 7.92 0.48
CA SER A 460 16.95 8.58 -0.37
C SER A 460 17.00 10.09 -0.15
N GLU A 461 15.86 10.68 0.24
CA GLU A 461 15.70 12.10 0.58
C GLU A 461 15.99 12.40 2.05
N LYS A 462 16.37 11.39 2.84
CA LYS A 462 16.69 11.51 4.28
C LYS A 462 15.52 12.08 5.10
N VAL A 463 14.29 11.78 4.70
CA VAL A 463 13.08 12.15 5.45
C VAL A 463 12.74 11.03 6.44
N ALA A 464 12.68 11.38 7.74
CA ALA A 464 12.26 10.45 8.77
C ALA A 464 10.73 10.30 8.74
N VAL A 465 10.26 9.11 8.38
CA VAL A 465 8.84 8.76 8.32
C VAL A 465 8.61 7.48 9.12
N ASP A 466 7.54 7.47 9.90
CA ASP A 466 6.90 6.31 10.52
C ASP A 466 5.59 6.10 9.78
N PHE A 467 5.52 5.09 8.92
CA PHE A 467 4.26 4.66 8.38
C PHE A 467 3.44 4.02 9.51
N VAL A 468 2.15 4.32 9.56
CA VAL A 468 1.30 3.89 10.67
C VAL A 468 0.01 3.28 10.17
N GLY A 469 -0.46 2.25 10.87
CA GLY A 469 -1.72 1.61 10.59
C GLY A 469 -1.81 0.21 11.20
N PRO A 470 -2.98 -0.44 11.11
CA PRO A 470 -3.20 -1.74 11.72
C PRO A 470 -2.61 -2.92 10.95
N TYR A 471 -2.12 -2.72 9.72
CA TYR A 471 -1.67 -3.79 8.83
C TYR A 471 -0.27 -3.50 8.30
N SER A 472 0.53 -4.54 8.07
CA SER A 472 1.87 -4.42 7.49
C SER A 472 2.06 -5.24 6.22
N GLY A 473 1.19 -6.21 5.94
CA GLY A 473 1.35 -7.15 4.82
C GLY A 473 0.44 -6.89 3.61
N THR A 474 0.76 -7.58 2.52
CA THR A 474 -0.01 -7.55 1.27
C THR A 474 -1.20 -8.52 1.31
N PHE A 475 -1.94 -8.63 0.22
CA PHE A 475 -3.02 -9.60 0.09
C PHE A 475 -2.47 -11.04 0.08
N THR A 476 -2.83 -11.81 1.11
CA THR A 476 -2.47 -13.23 1.26
C THR A 476 -3.18 -14.07 0.20
N PRO A 477 -2.54 -14.98 -0.55
CA PRO A 477 -3.17 -15.83 -1.56
C PRO A 477 -4.25 -16.78 -1.01
N ASP A 478 -5.13 -17.26 -1.89
CA ASP A 478 -6.18 -18.20 -1.52
C ASP A 478 -5.56 -19.50 -1.03
N GLN A 479 -6.05 -19.99 0.11
CA GLN A 479 -5.64 -21.30 0.60
C GLN A 479 -6.35 -22.40 -0.19
N PRO A 480 -5.67 -23.51 -0.52
CA PRO A 480 -6.24 -24.58 -1.30
C PRO A 480 -7.35 -25.28 -0.51
N ALA A 481 -8.60 -25.07 -0.92
CA ALA A 481 -9.77 -25.64 -0.26
C ALA A 481 -10.55 -26.54 -1.23
N PRO A 482 -11.12 -27.66 -0.73
CA PRO A 482 -12.04 -28.47 -1.51
C PRO A 482 -13.31 -27.69 -1.89
N PRO A 483 -14.00 -28.04 -3.00
CA PRO A 483 -15.31 -27.50 -3.30
C PRO A 483 -16.26 -27.65 -2.12
N THR A 484 -16.93 -26.56 -1.75
CA THR A 484 -17.90 -26.54 -0.67
C THR A 484 -19.30 -26.85 -1.19
N PRO A 485 -20.19 -27.47 -0.38
CA PRO A 485 -21.58 -27.65 -0.75
C PRO A 485 -22.27 -26.34 -1.13
N PRO A 486 -23.28 -26.38 -2.02
CA PRO A 486 -24.06 -25.19 -2.35
C PRO A 486 -24.73 -24.67 -1.08
N ARG A 487 -24.66 -23.35 -0.93
CA ARG A 487 -25.22 -22.65 0.23
C ARG A 487 -26.74 -22.75 0.21
N LEU A 488 -27.32 -23.12 1.35
CA LEU A 488 -28.77 -23.07 1.54
C LEU A 488 -29.23 -21.60 1.69
N PRO A 489 -30.45 -21.22 1.28
CA PRO A 489 -30.94 -19.85 1.40
C PRO A 489 -30.84 -19.25 2.81
N GLU A 490 -30.96 -20.10 3.84
CA GLU A 490 -30.87 -19.73 5.25
C GLU A 490 -29.42 -19.64 5.80
N GLU A 491 -28.44 -20.19 5.08
CA GLU A 491 -27.04 -20.18 5.52
C GLU A 491 -26.40 -18.80 5.23
N ALA A 492 -25.77 -18.22 6.25
CA ALA A 492 -25.04 -16.97 6.11
C ALA A 492 -23.88 -17.13 5.10
N PRO A 493 -23.58 -16.11 4.28
CA PRO A 493 -22.38 -16.14 3.44
C PRO A 493 -21.12 -16.29 4.32
N PRO A 494 -20.13 -17.10 3.89
CA PRO A 494 -18.90 -17.27 4.64
C PRO A 494 -18.16 -15.93 4.75
N SER A 495 -17.72 -15.60 5.96
CA SER A 495 -16.79 -14.49 6.16
C SER A 495 -15.44 -14.86 5.57
N GLN A 496 -14.95 -14.06 4.63
CA GLN A 496 -13.65 -14.26 3.97
C GLN A 496 -12.46 -13.83 4.86
N GLY A 497 -12.73 -13.25 6.03
CA GLY A 497 -11.70 -12.66 6.90
C GLY A 497 -10.99 -11.46 6.25
N LEU A 498 -10.13 -10.80 7.03
CA LEU A 498 -9.19 -9.80 6.51
C LEU A 498 -7.92 -10.51 6.04
N ARG A 499 -7.47 -10.21 4.82
CA ARG A 499 -6.28 -10.80 4.18
C ARG A 499 -5.18 -9.75 4.11
N THR A 500 -4.38 -9.64 5.16
CA THR A 500 -3.40 -8.56 5.34
C THR A 500 -2.00 -9.06 5.75
N SER A 501 -1.75 -10.36 5.56
CA SER A 501 -0.51 -11.04 5.98
C SER A 501 0.31 -11.62 4.83
N GLY A 502 0.04 -11.21 3.59
CA GLY A 502 0.87 -11.59 2.44
C GLY A 502 2.26 -10.93 2.51
N GLY A 503 3.28 -11.58 1.96
CA GLY A 503 4.63 -11.04 1.90
C GLY A 503 4.85 -10.05 0.75
N TYR A 504 5.91 -9.25 0.81
CA TYR A 504 6.34 -8.39 -0.29
C TYR A 504 7.28 -9.14 -1.25
N ALA A 505 7.74 -8.50 -2.33
CA ALA A 505 8.82 -9.04 -3.15
C ALA A 505 10.02 -9.47 -2.25
N PRO A 506 10.74 -10.56 -2.56
CA PRO A 506 11.80 -11.07 -1.69
C PRO A 506 12.88 -10.03 -1.35
N ASP A 507 13.21 -9.16 -2.28
CA ASP A 507 14.16 -8.06 -2.10
C ASP A 507 13.63 -6.88 -1.27
N VAL A 508 12.33 -6.85 -0.94
CA VAL A 508 11.76 -6.01 0.14
C VAL A 508 11.86 -6.70 1.49
N SER A 509 11.88 -8.04 1.49
CA SER A 509 11.65 -8.90 2.66
C SER A 509 12.86 -9.75 3.08
N GLU A 510 14.08 -9.33 2.74
CA GLU A 510 15.30 -10.00 3.21
C GLU A 510 15.91 -9.28 4.43
N PRO A 511 16.48 -10.03 5.39
CA PRO A 511 17.19 -11.29 5.12
C PRO A 511 16.33 -12.50 5.53
N GLN A 512 16.17 -13.57 4.76
CA GLN A 512 17.21 -14.58 4.49
C GLN A 512 16.72 -15.63 3.47
N ASN A 513 17.45 -15.79 2.36
CA ASN A 513 17.89 -17.12 1.92
C ASN A 513 19.17 -17.45 2.71
N PRO A 514 19.23 -18.57 3.47
CA PRO A 514 20.47 -18.96 4.14
C PRO A 514 21.49 -19.41 3.09
N GLY A 515 22.38 -18.50 2.68
CA GLY A 515 23.49 -18.79 1.78
C GLY A 515 23.77 -17.75 0.67
N SER A 516 22.99 -16.68 0.54
CA SER A 516 23.22 -15.66 -0.50
C SER A 516 23.38 -14.25 0.07
N GLY A 517 24.59 -13.94 0.57
CA GLY A 517 25.05 -12.57 0.83
C GLY A 517 24.46 -11.86 2.06
N PRO A 518 25.06 -10.73 2.49
CA PRO A 518 24.66 -10.03 3.71
C PRO A 518 23.34 -9.23 3.54
N PRO A 519 22.56 -9.04 4.62
CA PRO A 519 21.36 -8.21 4.66
C PRO A 519 21.63 -6.73 4.35
N THR A 520 20.69 -6.03 3.71
CA THR A 520 20.68 -4.56 3.62
C THR A 520 19.99 -3.96 4.85
N ASP A 521 20.58 -2.92 5.43
CA ASP A 521 20.57 -2.63 6.88
C ASP A 521 19.33 -1.94 7.52
N ILE A 522 18.20 -1.70 6.84
CA ILE A 522 16.94 -1.25 7.48
C ILE A 522 15.74 -1.87 6.76
N ALA A 523 14.89 -2.60 7.50
CA ALA A 523 13.67 -3.21 6.98
C ALA A 523 12.65 -2.15 6.56
N PHE A 524 11.91 -2.41 5.47
CA PHE A 524 10.81 -1.56 5.02
C PHE A 524 9.78 -1.37 6.14
N ASP A 525 9.57 -0.12 6.53
CA ASP A 525 8.44 0.26 7.36
C ASP A 525 7.18 0.11 6.52
N SER A 526 6.35 -0.87 6.84
CA SER A 526 5.32 -1.37 5.92
C SER A 526 3.91 -1.12 6.43
N ASP A 527 3.76 -0.42 7.56
CA ASP A 527 2.47 -0.22 8.22
C ASP A 527 1.50 0.64 7.36
N HIS A 528 0.22 0.27 7.34
CA HIS A 528 -0.81 0.91 6.54
C HIS A 528 -2.23 0.56 7.01
N TYR A 529 -3.21 1.32 6.51
CA TYR A 529 -4.64 1.05 6.64
C TYR A 529 -5.28 0.87 5.24
N ALA A 530 -4.80 -0.14 4.51
CA ALA A 530 -5.35 -0.51 3.22
C ALA A 530 -5.63 -2.01 3.14
N HIS A 531 -6.70 -2.41 2.45
CA HIS A 531 -6.90 -3.81 2.09
C HIS A 531 -7.78 -4.00 0.85
N TRP A 532 -7.67 -5.15 0.20
CA TRP A 532 -8.42 -5.47 -1.01
C TRP A 532 -9.94 -5.31 -0.82
N GLY A 533 -10.58 -4.74 -1.84
CA GLY A 533 -12.03 -4.52 -1.89
C GLY A 533 -12.57 -3.42 -0.98
N ARG A 534 -11.70 -2.65 -0.29
CA ARG A 534 -12.14 -1.56 0.59
C ARG A 534 -12.87 -0.47 -0.20
N GLN A 535 -13.94 0.05 0.40
CA GLN A 535 -14.80 1.10 -0.16
C GLN A 535 -14.75 2.36 0.74
N ALA A 536 -14.92 3.54 0.16
CA ALA A 536 -15.03 4.81 0.90
C ALA A 536 -16.20 4.78 1.88
N ALA A 537 -17.35 4.21 1.47
CA ALA A 537 -18.54 4.00 2.30
C ALA A 537 -18.28 3.25 3.61
N GLN A 538 -17.21 2.49 3.61
CA GLN A 538 -16.77 1.59 4.65
C GLN A 538 -15.68 2.25 5.50
N VAL A 539 -14.72 2.96 4.88
CA VAL A 539 -13.64 3.68 5.57
C VAL A 539 -14.19 4.83 6.40
N LYS A 540 -15.21 5.56 5.91
CA LYS A 540 -15.83 6.69 6.63
C LYS A 540 -16.35 6.32 8.03
N GLN A 541 -16.68 5.04 8.26
CA GLN A 541 -17.20 4.56 9.53
C GLN A 541 -16.11 4.25 10.58
N ASP A 542 -14.86 4.06 10.16
CA ASP A 542 -13.78 3.57 11.04
C ASP A 542 -12.56 4.49 11.10
N ILE A 543 -12.37 5.40 10.14
CA ILE A 543 -11.17 6.24 10.05
C ILE A 543 -10.91 7.05 11.33
N ARG A 544 -11.95 7.56 12.00
CA ARG A 544 -11.82 8.30 13.26
C ARG A 544 -11.08 7.49 14.33
N LYS A 545 -11.42 6.20 14.45
CA LYS A 545 -10.79 5.29 15.40
C LYS A 545 -9.33 5.05 15.03
N GLN A 546 -9.04 4.84 13.75
CA GLN A 546 -7.68 4.63 13.27
C GLN A 546 -6.81 5.87 13.53
N VAL A 547 -7.29 7.07 13.19
CA VAL A 547 -6.58 8.33 13.44
C VAL A 547 -6.36 8.56 14.94
N ALA A 548 -7.36 8.31 15.79
CA ALA A 548 -7.20 8.42 17.23
C ALA A 548 -6.17 7.44 17.81
N THR A 549 -6.05 6.24 17.21
CA THR A 549 -5.13 5.19 17.68
C THR A 549 -3.69 5.44 17.22
N TYR A 550 -3.52 5.74 15.93
CA TYR A 550 -2.21 5.81 15.29
C TYR A 550 -1.67 7.23 15.17
N ARG A 551 -2.48 8.25 15.47
CA ARG A 551 -2.13 9.69 15.47
C ARG A 551 -1.24 10.10 14.28
N PRO A 552 -1.72 9.94 13.02
CA PRO A 552 -0.97 10.40 11.87
C PRO A 552 -0.94 11.94 11.80
N ASP A 553 0.19 12.48 11.36
CA ASP A 553 0.35 13.87 10.96
C ASP A 553 -0.15 14.09 9.53
N LEU A 554 -0.05 13.05 8.69
CA LEU A 554 -0.45 13.07 7.29
C LEU A 554 -1.14 11.76 6.90
N ILE A 555 -2.22 11.86 6.13
CA ILE A 555 -2.91 10.72 5.53
C ILE A 555 -2.71 10.72 4.02
N LEU A 556 -2.14 9.64 3.48
CA LEU A 556 -2.11 9.37 2.04
C LEU A 556 -3.38 8.57 1.68
N LEU A 557 -4.37 9.22 1.09
CA LEU A 557 -5.70 8.64 0.87
C LEU A 557 -5.93 8.32 -0.61
N ALA A 558 -6.09 7.03 -0.93
CA ALA A 558 -6.39 6.54 -2.28
C ALA A 558 -7.55 5.52 -2.24
N ILE A 559 -8.79 6.00 -2.41
CA ILE A 559 -10.02 5.20 -2.24
C ILE A 559 -11.12 5.67 -3.22
N GLY A 560 -12.17 4.85 -3.41
CA GLY A 560 -13.37 5.23 -4.16
C GLY A 560 -13.59 4.44 -5.45
N PHE A 561 -12.56 3.76 -5.96
CA PHE A 561 -12.70 2.91 -7.14
C PHE A 561 -13.74 1.80 -6.92
N ASN A 562 -13.66 1.08 -5.79
CA ASN A 562 -14.58 -0.02 -5.48
C ASN A 562 -16.03 0.43 -5.30
N ASP A 563 -16.26 1.66 -4.83
CA ASP A 563 -17.60 2.19 -4.61
C ASP A 563 -18.36 2.31 -5.94
N MET A 564 -17.72 2.96 -6.92
CA MET A 564 -18.23 3.10 -8.29
C MET A 564 -18.15 1.79 -9.09
N GLY A 565 -17.07 1.04 -8.89
CA GLY A 565 -16.73 -0.19 -9.58
C GLY A 565 -17.70 -1.33 -9.28
N TRP A 566 -18.26 -1.39 -8.07
CA TRP A 566 -19.07 -2.53 -7.63
C TRP A 566 -20.48 -2.16 -7.16
N PHE A 567 -21.04 -1.08 -7.72
CA PHE A 567 -22.42 -0.64 -7.50
C PHE A 567 -22.76 -0.33 -6.03
N VAL A 568 -21.76 0.06 -5.23
CA VAL A 568 -21.98 0.49 -3.83
C VAL A 568 -22.50 1.91 -3.80
N SER A 569 -21.91 2.77 -4.63
CA SER A 569 -22.32 4.16 -4.79
C SER A 569 -22.06 4.64 -6.22
N ASP A 570 -22.75 5.71 -6.62
CA ASP A 570 -22.35 6.52 -7.77
C ASP A 570 -21.19 7.49 -7.40
N GLU A 571 -20.75 8.28 -8.36
CA GLU A 571 -19.67 9.26 -8.20
C GLU A 571 -19.97 10.32 -7.14
N HIS A 572 -21.23 10.73 -6.97
CA HIS A 572 -21.63 11.75 -6.01
C HIS A 572 -21.64 11.21 -4.59
N GLY A 573 -22.20 10.03 -4.37
CA GLY A 573 -22.17 9.38 -3.06
C GLY A 573 -20.75 8.96 -2.66
N THR A 574 -19.92 8.54 -3.62
CA THR A 574 -18.50 8.23 -3.37
C THR A 574 -17.74 9.48 -2.90
N LEU A 575 -17.95 10.62 -3.56
CA LEU A 575 -17.34 11.89 -3.19
C LEU A 575 -17.83 12.40 -1.83
N SER A 576 -19.12 12.22 -1.53
CA SER A 576 -19.69 12.51 -0.20
C SER A 576 -19.00 11.68 0.89
N ASP A 577 -18.76 10.40 0.62
CA ASP A 577 -18.13 9.48 1.56
C ASP A 577 -16.65 9.82 1.80
N VAL A 578 -15.93 10.24 0.76
CA VAL A 578 -14.56 10.77 0.91
C VAL A 578 -14.54 12.04 1.74
N GLY A 579 -15.49 12.96 1.56
CA GLY A 579 -15.63 14.14 2.42
C GLY A 579 -15.89 13.77 3.88
N GLN A 580 -16.70 12.73 4.14
CA GLN A 580 -16.92 12.22 5.50
C GLN A 580 -15.65 11.59 6.09
N ILE A 581 -14.80 10.94 5.29
CA ILE A 581 -13.50 10.43 5.77
C ILE A 581 -12.64 11.58 6.28
N VAL A 582 -12.52 12.67 5.51
CA VAL A 582 -11.76 13.88 5.89
C VAL A 582 -12.31 14.47 7.19
N ALA A 583 -13.63 14.67 7.27
CA ALA A 583 -14.27 15.22 8.47
C ALA A 583 -14.05 14.34 9.71
N GLN A 584 -14.25 13.03 9.61
CA GLN A 584 -14.07 12.09 10.72
C GLN A 584 -12.61 11.97 11.18
N ALA A 585 -11.64 12.11 10.27
CA ALA A 585 -10.23 12.16 10.62
C ALA A 585 -9.87 13.46 11.36
N ARG A 586 -10.33 14.63 10.88
CA ARG A 586 -10.15 15.93 11.56
C ARG A 586 -10.81 15.97 12.94
N ASP A 587 -11.97 15.33 13.10
CA ASP A 587 -12.65 15.18 14.40
C ASP A 587 -11.81 14.41 15.43
N ALA A 588 -10.88 13.55 15.00
CA ALA A 588 -9.95 12.83 15.87
C ALA A 588 -8.61 13.56 16.04
N HIS A 589 -8.10 14.17 14.98
CA HIS A 589 -6.84 14.91 14.96
C HIS A 589 -6.99 16.18 14.11
N PRO A 590 -7.29 17.35 14.70
CA PRO A 590 -7.63 18.57 13.95
C PRO A 590 -6.54 19.08 12.98
N SER A 591 -5.28 18.78 13.25
CA SER A 591 -4.14 19.19 12.41
C SER A 591 -3.64 18.11 11.46
N VAL A 592 -4.39 17.02 11.24
CA VAL A 592 -3.99 15.98 10.28
C VAL A 592 -4.09 16.52 8.86
N ASP A 593 -3.01 16.39 8.09
CA ASP A 593 -2.96 16.77 6.68
C ASP A 593 -3.36 15.59 5.76
N PHE A 594 -3.68 15.88 4.50
CA PHE A 594 -4.12 14.89 3.51
C PHE A 594 -3.45 15.07 2.16
N ALA A 595 -2.80 14.02 1.66
CA ALA A 595 -2.51 13.86 0.24
C ALA A 595 -3.58 12.92 -0.35
N LEU A 596 -4.50 13.47 -1.12
CA LEU A 596 -5.72 12.78 -1.55
C LEU A 596 -5.65 12.45 -3.05
N ALA A 597 -5.57 11.17 -3.38
CA ALA A 597 -5.49 10.69 -4.76
C ALA A 597 -6.85 10.64 -5.46
N ASN A 598 -6.88 11.09 -6.70
CA ASN A 598 -8.01 10.83 -7.60
C ASN A 598 -8.01 9.35 -8.06
N VAL A 599 -9.10 8.91 -8.70
CA VAL A 599 -9.30 7.49 -9.03
C VAL A 599 -8.75 7.20 -10.44
N PRO A 600 -7.84 6.22 -10.61
CA PRO A 600 -7.30 5.89 -11.93
C PRO A 600 -8.34 5.19 -12.82
N GLN A 601 -8.15 5.31 -14.13
CA GLN A 601 -8.88 4.50 -15.11
C GLN A 601 -8.34 3.06 -15.18
N ARG A 602 -9.12 2.17 -15.77
CA ARG A 602 -8.76 0.77 -16.01
C ARG A 602 -9.16 0.30 -17.40
N THR A 603 -8.67 -0.87 -17.81
CA THR A 603 -9.15 -1.51 -19.04
C THR A 603 -10.66 -1.76 -18.98
N LYS A 604 -11.32 -1.57 -20.12
CA LYS A 604 -12.77 -1.66 -20.23
C LYS A 604 -13.30 -3.00 -19.70
N ILE A 605 -14.23 -2.93 -18.76
CA ILE A 605 -15.05 -4.08 -18.36
C ILE A 605 -16.27 -4.13 -19.28
N GLY A 606 -16.50 -5.26 -19.94
CA GLY A 606 -17.67 -5.44 -20.81
C GLY A 606 -18.98 -5.16 -20.06
N GLY A 607 -19.86 -4.33 -20.65
CA GLY A 607 -21.13 -3.94 -20.04
C GLY A 607 -21.05 -2.84 -18.97
N ARG A 608 -19.87 -2.25 -18.73
CA ARG A 608 -19.64 -1.19 -17.74
C ARG A 608 -19.10 0.10 -18.36
N ASP A 609 -19.69 0.51 -19.48
CA ASP A 609 -19.39 1.83 -20.08
C ASP A 609 -19.70 2.98 -19.10
N ASP A 610 -20.64 2.76 -18.18
CA ASP A 610 -20.96 3.70 -17.09
C ASP A 610 -19.75 3.98 -16.18
N LEU A 611 -18.91 2.98 -15.91
CA LEU A 611 -17.78 3.12 -14.97
C LEU A 611 -16.73 4.11 -15.48
N ILE A 612 -16.50 4.15 -16.80
CA ILE A 612 -15.57 5.09 -17.42
C ILE A 612 -16.06 6.52 -17.16
N ALA A 613 -17.33 6.80 -17.49
CA ALA A 613 -17.94 8.11 -17.32
C ALA A 613 -18.01 8.53 -15.85
N LYS A 614 -18.35 7.61 -14.94
CA LYS A 614 -18.38 7.85 -13.49
C LYS A 614 -17.01 8.22 -12.95
N THR A 615 -15.96 7.51 -13.37
CA THR A 615 -14.58 7.78 -12.94
C THR A 615 -14.13 9.16 -13.40
N ASP A 616 -14.38 9.51 -14.67
CA ASP A 616 -14.06 10.85 -15.20
C ASP A 616 -14.83 11.96 -14.47
N HIS A 617 -16.12 11.73 -14.20
CA HIS A 617 -16.96 12.70 -13.50
C HIS A 617 -16.53 12.89 -12.05
N TYR A 618 -16.27 11.81 -11.30
CA TYR A 618 -15.71 11.84 -9.95
C TYR A 618 -14.42 12.68 -9.91
N ASN A 619 -13.48 12.37 -10.80
CA ASN A 619 -12.19 13.07 -10.86
C ASN A 619 -12.34 14.56 -11.21
N SER A 620 -13.35 14.93 -12.02
CA SER A 620 -13.63 16.33 -12.34
C SER A 620 -14.21 17.13 -11.16
N LEU A 621 -14.92 16.46 -10.24
CA LEU A 621 -15.58 17.07 -9.08
C LEU A 621 -14.66 17.15 -7.85
N LEU A 622 -13.68 16.26 -7.76
CA LEU A 622 -12.81 16.14 -6.60
C LEU A 622 -12.02 17.43 -6.26
N PRO A 623 -11.37 18.14 -7.20
CA PRO A 623 -10.65 19.38 -6.89
C PRO A 623 -11.55 20.48 -6.31
N GLN A 624 -12.80 20.56 -6.80
CA GLN A 624 -13.79 21.53 -6.31
C GLN A 624 -14.23 21.20 -4.88
N SER A 625 -14.34 19.90 -4.57
CA SER A 625 -14.69 19.43 -3.22
C SER A 625 -13.55 19.63 -2.25
N ILE A 626 -12.30 19.36 -2.65
CA ILE A 626 -11.10 19.64 -1.86
C ILE A 626 -11.05 21.13 -1.50
N ALA A 627 -11.28 22.04 -2.45
CA ALA A 627 -11.30 23.48 -2.18
C ALA A 627 -12.38 23.86 -1.15
N THR A 628 -13.53 23.17 -1.17
CA THR A 628 -14.60 23.37 -0.18
C THR A 628 -14.17 22.88 1.21
N TRP A 629 -13.67 21.64 1.31
CA TRP A 629 -13.21 21.07 2.59
C TRP A 629 -12.01 21.81 3.18
N GLN A 630 -11.14 22.38 2.34
CA GLN A 630 -10.02 23.20 2.77
C GLN A 630 -10.49 24.53 3.36
N ALA A 631 -11.55 25.13 2.81
CA ALA A 631 -12.12 26.38 3.31
C ALA A 631 -12.81 26.20 4.68
N ASP A 632 -13.33 25.00 4.97
CA ASP A 632 -13.98 24.68 6.24
C ASP A 632 -12.99 24.59 7.42
N ASP A 633 -11.71 24.28 7.16
CA ASP A 633 -10.67 24.18 8.20
C ASP A 633 -9.28 24.60 7.66
N PRO A 634 -8.78 25.80 8.03
CA PRO A 634 -7.49 26.31 7.56
C PRO A 634 -6.28 25.72 8.30
N ILE A 635 -6.47 24.83 9.29
CA ILE A 635 -5.37 24.23 10.07
C ILE A 635 -4.83 22.96 9.39
N SER A 636 -5.72 22.19 8.76
CA SER A 636 -5.44 20.93 8.06
C SER A 636 -5.37 21.16 6.55
N ASN A 637 -4.24 20.83 5.93
CA ASN A 637 -4.02 20.95 4.49
C ASN A 637 -4.55 19.71 3.75
N ILE A 638 -5.16 19.94 2.57
CA ILE A 638 -5.58 18.88 1.65
C ILE A 638 -5.04 19.20 0.26
N ASN A 639 -4.15 18.36 -0.24
CA ASN A 639 -3.55 18.50 -1.56
C ASN A 639 -3.91 17.29 -2.44
N LEU A 640 -4.22 17.57 -3.71
CA LEU A 640 -4.64 16.57 -4.69
C LEU A 640 -3.43 15.83 -5.25
N VAL A 641 -3.50 14.50 -5.27
CA VAL A 641 -2.55 13.61 -5.93
C VAL A 641 -3.18 13.11 -7.24
N ASP A 642 -2.58 13.45 -8.38
CA ASP A 642 -3.13 13.12 -9.70
C ASP A 642 -2.68 11.74 -10.20
N TRP A 643 -3.21 10.68 -9.56
CA TRP A 643 -3.03 9.30 -9.99
C TRP A 643 -3.57 9.04 -11.39
N ALA A 644 -4.73 9.59 -11.74
CA ALA A 644 -5.38 9.37 -13.01
C ALA A 644 -4.55 9.85 -14.20
N ALA A 645 -3.82 10.97 -14.06
CA ALA A 645 -2.91 11.44 -15.09
C ALA A 645 -1.55 10.73 -15.08
N ARG A 646 -1.06 10.30 -13.90
CA ARG A 646 0.28 9.72 -13.76
C ARG A 646 0.34 8.22 -14.02
N TYR A 647 -0.74 7.50 -13.75
CA TYR A 647 -0.81 6.06 -13.93
C TYR A 647 -1.19 5.71 -15.36
N SER A 648 -0.31 4.97 -16.06
CA SER A 648 -0.52 4.60 -17.47
C SER A 648 -1.55 3.48 -17.65
N CYS A 649 -2.81 3.77 -17.31
CA CYS A 649 -3.97 2.91 -17.48
C CYS A 649 -5.19 3.66 -18.00
N SER A 650 -5.86 3.05 -18.97
CA SER A 650 -6.99 3.60 -19.69
C SER A 650 -8.00 2.50 -20.08
N PRO A 651 -9.21 2.88 -20.53
CA PRO A 651 -10.18 1.92 -21.07
C PRO A 651 -9.65 1.05 -22.22
N THR A 652 -8.65 1.54 -22.96
CA THR A 652 -8.09 0.87 -24.14
C THR A 652 -6.96 -0.10 -23.77
N ASN A 653 -6.04 0.32 -22.90
CA ASN A 653 -4.91 -0.47 -22.45
C ASN A 653 -4.46 -0.02 -21.06
N CYS A 654 -3.70 -0.88 -20.36
CA CYS A 654 -3.17 -0.58 -19.03
C CYS A 654 -1.78 -1.19 -18.90
N PRO A 655 -0.79 -0.66 -19.62
CA PRO A 655 0.56 -1.17 -19.58
C PRO A 655 1.23 -1.08 -18.20
N SER A 656 0.77 -0.18 -17.32
CA SER A 656 1.23 -0.12 -15.92
C SER A 656 0.51 -1.06 -14.95
N GLY A 657 -0.44 -1.87 -15.44
CA GLY A 657 -1.19 -2.80 -14.60
C GLY A 657 -1.10 -4.27 -15.04
N TYR A 658 -1.01 -5.20 -14.09
CA TYR A 658 -0.85 -6.63 -14.39
C TYR A 658 -2.16 -7.34 -14.79
N ASP A 659 -3.32 -6.78 -14.44
CA ASP A 659 -4.66 -7.34 -14.72
C ASP A 659 -5.63 -6.30 -15.29
N GLY A 660 -5.09 -5.17 -15.77
CA GLY A 660 -5.86 -4.06 -16.31
C GLY A 660 -6.28 -3.01 -15.29
N LEU A 661 -5.94 -3.15 -14.01
CA LEU A 661 -6.11 -2.13 -12.97
C LEU A 661 -4.94 -2.10 -11.97
N HIS A 662 -4.49 -3.24 -11.46
CA HIS A 662 -3.55 -3.28 -10.34
C HIS A 662 -2.09 -3.11 -10.78
N PRO A 663 -1.26 -2.34 -10.05
CA PRO A 663 0.07 -1.94 -10.52
C PRO A 663 1.02 -3.12 -10.74
N ASN A 664 1.64 -3.16 -11.92
CA ASN A 664 2.89 -3.90 -12.11
C ASN A 664 4.09 -3.06 -11.62
N GLU A 665 5.32 -3.54 -11.84
CA GLU A 665 6.52 -2.89 -11.32
C GLU A 665 6.69 -1.44 -11.79
N HIS A 666 6.24 -1.13 -13.01
CA HIS A 666 6.27 0.23 -13.55
C HIS A 666 5.19 1.12 -12.92
N GLY A 667 3.96 0.58 -12.84
CA GLY A 667 2.85 1.25 -12.19
C GLY A 667 3.12 1.63 -10.72
N GLU A 668 3.85 0.79 -9.99
CA GLU A 668 4.25 1.08 -8.61
C GLU A 668 5.10 2.36 -8.51
N TYR A 669 6.03 2.60 -9.44
CA TYR A 669 6.82 3.82 -9.50
C TYR A 669 5.98 5.03 -9.91
N GLU A 670 5.08 4.89 -10.88
CA GLU A 670 4.20 5.98 -11.33
C GLU A 670 3.33 6.50 -10.19
N LEU A 671 2.68 5.59 -9.45
CA LEU A 671 1.81 5.95 -8.32
C LEU A 671 2.59 6.52 -7.14
N ALA A 672 3.77 5.97 -6.86
CA ALA A 672 4.66 6.51 -5.81
C ALA A 672 5.16 7.91 -6.18
N ALA A 673 5.53 8.13 -7.44
CA ALA A 673 6.00 9.43 -7.92
C ALA A 673 4.91 10.51 -7.84
N ALA A 674 3.65 10.15 -8.09
CA ALA A 674 2.53 11.08 -7.92
C ALA A 674 2.40 11.56 -6.45
N PHE A 675 2.51 10.64 -5.49
CA PHE A 675 2.53 11.01 -4.07
C PHE A 675 3.77 11.82 -3.69
N ALA A 676 4.96 11.35 -4.09
CA ALA A 676 6.23 12.00 -3.80
C ALA A 676 6.27 13.46 -4.30
N GLN A 677 5.68 13.73 -5.46
CA GLN A 677 5.57 15.08 -6.01
C GLN A 677 4.81 16.02 -5.05
N VAL A 678 3.62 15.62 -4.60
CA VAL A 678 2.81 16.42 -3.67
C VAL A 678 3.51 16.53 -2.31
N LEU A 679 4.11 15.45 -1.82
CA LEU A 679 4.88 15.45 -0.58
C LEU A 679 6.05 16.44 -0.64
N HIS A 680 6.77 16.48 -1.76
CA HIS A 680 7.88 17.41 -1.95
C HIS A 680 7.40 18.87 -2.08
N GLN A 681 6.45 19.12 -2.98
CA GLN A 681 6.07 20.47 -3.38
C GLN A 681 5.20 21.16 -2.33
N ASP A 682 4.28 20.43 -1.71
CA ASP A 682 3.26 21.02 -0.83
C ASP A 682 3.50 20.74 0.65
N TYR A 683 4.24 19.67 0.98
CA TYR A 683 4.53 19.26 2.36
C TYR A 683 6.02 19.38 2.75
N ALA A 684 6.89 19.78 1.83
CA ALA A 684 8.34 19.94 2.04
C ALA A 684 9.08 18.65 2.45
N PHE A 685 8.61 17.50 1.99
CA PHE A 685 9.33 16.22 2.15
C PHE A 685 10.44 16.13 1.10
N GLY A 686 11.68 16.04 1.55
CA GLY A 686 12.83 15.84 0.67
C GLY A 686 13.22 17.07 -0.15
N ALA A 687 14.32 16.95 -0.89
CA ALA A 687 14.92 18.04 -1.66
C ALA A 687 14.65 17.94 -3.17
N ARG A 688 14.20 16.78 -3.67
CA ARG A 688 13.90 16.55 -5.08
C ARG A 688 12.66 15.68 -5.31
N ASP A 689 12.02 15.89 -6.45
CA ASP A 689 10.97 15.01 -6.97
C ASP A 689 11.48 13.57 -7.19
N MET A 690 10.54 12.62 -7.17
CA MET A 690 10.81 11.20 -7.48
C MET A 690 10.72 10.93 -8.99
N ASP A 691 11.78 10.35 -9.54
CA ASP A 691 11.80 9.89 -10.94
C ASP A 691 11.14 8.51 -11.10
N VAL A 692 10.48 8.31 -12.25
CA VAL A 692 10.05 6.99 -12.71
C VAL A 692 11.16 6.42 -13.60
N PRO A 693 11.85 5.33 -13.20
CA PRO A 693 12.95 4.78 -13.99
C PRO A 693 12.49 4.26 -15.34
N ALA A 694 13.24 4.57 -16.41
CA ALA A 694 13.01 4.01 -17.74
C ALA A 694 13.16 2.47 -17.79
N THR A 695 13.87 1.90 -16.81
CA THR A 695 13.99 0.46 -16.60
C THR A 695 13.68 0.17 -15.15
N VAL A 696 12.61 -0.59 -14.92
CA VAL A 696 12.20 -1.00 -13.57
C VAL A 696 12.73 -2.39 -13.25
N PRO A 697 13.23 -2.62 -12.02
CA PRO A 697 13.60 -3.95 -11.56
C PRO A 697 12.47 -4.95 -11.79
N ALA A 698 12.80 -6.14 -12.31
CA ALA A 698 11.84 -7.23 -12.32
C ALA A 698 11.57 -7.70 -10.90
N ARG A 699 10.35 -8.17 -10.62
CA ARG A 699 10.09 -9.00 -9.45
C ARG A 699 10.79 -10.37 -9.62
N LEU A 700 10.02 -11.45 -9.74
CA LEU A 700 10.50 -12.81 -9.85
C LEU A 700 10.23 -13.40 -11.23
N THR A 701 11.16 -14.22 -11.70
CA THR A 701 10.87 -15.12 -12.82
C THR A 701 9.94 -16.23 -12.31
N PRO A 702 8.86 -16.56 -13.03
CA PRO A 702 7.89 -17.55 -12.58
C PRO A 702 8.54 -18.92 -12.43
N ALA A 703 8.62 -19.41 -11.19
CA ALA A 703 9.05 -20.77 -10.92
C ALA A 703 8.03 -21.76 -11.47
N PHE A 704 8.51 -22.92 -11.93
CA PHE A 704 7.65 -24.02 -12.31
C PHE A 704 6.90 -24.55 -11.08
N PRO A 705 5.58 -24.81 -11.17
CA PRO A 705 4.89 -25.55 -10.14
C PRO A 705 5.58 -26.91 -9.91
N THR A 706 5.99 -27.17 -8.66
CA THR A 706 6.60 -28.44 -8.26
C THR A 706 5.60 -29.27 -7.47
N ASN A 707 5.91 -30.56 -7.28
CA ASN A 707 5.02 -31.50 -6.58
C ASN A 707 3.59 -31.55 -7.15
N VAL A 708 3.44 -31.33 -8.46
CA VAL A 708 2.16 -31.45 -9.15
C VAL A 708 1.70 -32.91 -9.03
N ARG A 709 0.52 -33.12 -8.44
CA ARG A 709 -0.05 -34.44 -8.15
C ARG A 709 -1.53 -34.45 -8.49
N ALA A 710 -1.93 -35.35 -9.39
CA ALA A 710 -3.33 -35.70 -9.61
C ALA A 710 -3.66 -36.94 -8.76
N VAL A 711 -4.71 -36.85 -7.94
CA VAL A 711 -5.14 -37.90 -7.02
C VAL A 711 -6.63 -38.15 -7.18
N SER A 712 -6.98 -39.42 -7.39
CA SER A 712 -8.37 -39.86 -7.38
C SER A 712 -8.94 -39.82 -5.96
N ASN A 713 -10.17 -39.33 -5.82
CA ASN A 713 -10.90 -39.33 -4.57
C ASN A 713 -12.41 -39.47 -4.79
N ALA A 714 -13.16 -39.48 -3.69
CA ALA A 714 -14.60 -39.69 -3.69
C ALA A 714 -15.42 -38.66 -4.53
N ARG A 715 -14.84 -37.53 -4.95
CA ARG A 715 -15.51 -36.55 -5.84
C ARG A 715 -15.19 -36.72 -7.32
N GLY A 716 -14.05 -37.33 -7.63
CA GLY A 716 -13.43 -37.28 -8.95
C GLY A 716 -11.91 -37.23 -8.82
N VAL A 717 -11.29 -36.18 -9.37
CA VAL A 717 -9.83 -35.98 -9.32
C VAL A 717 -9.49 -34.63 -8.70
N THR A 718 -8.62 -34.63 -7.69
CA THR A 718 -8.01 -33.41 -7.15
C THR A 718 -6.60 -33.30 -7.66
N VAL A 719 -6.22 -32.11 -8.12
CA VAL A 719 -4.86 -31.78 -8.52
C VAL A 719 -4.32 -30.73 -7.57
N THR A 720 -3.13 -30.99 -7.01
CA THR A 720 -2.43 -30.08 -6.08
C THR A 720 -0.99 -29.91 -6.51
N TRP A 721 -0.38 -28.81 -6.11
CA TRP A 721 1.03 -28.49 -6.33
C TRP A 721 1.53 -27.61 -5.19
N ASP A 722 2.84 -27.41 -5.08
CA ASP A 722 3.39 -26.46 -4.13
C ASP A 722 3.07 -25.03 -4.56
N PRO A 723 2.67 -24.13 -3.64
CA PRO A 723 2.39 -22.74 -3.99
C PRO A 723 3.67 -22.06 -4.49
N VAL A 724 3.54 -21.33 -5.60
CA VAL A 724 4.58 -20.50 -6.17
C VAL A 724 4.42 -19.08 -5.64
N TYR A 725 5.39 -18.65 -4.84
CA TYR A 725 5.42 -17.31 -4.25
C TYR A 725 5.29 -16.23 -5.31
N GLY A 726 4.38 -15.27 -5.11
CA GLY A 726 4.14 -14.17 -6.04
C GLY A 726 3.18 -14.47 -7.20
N ALA A 727 2.79 -15.74 -7.42
CA ALA A 727 1.90 -16.09 -8.54
C ALA A 727 0.51 -15.44 -8.40
N VAL A 728 0.05 -14.72 -9.43
CA VAL A 728 -1.29 -14.12 -9.58
C VAL A 728 -2.36 -15.18 -9.60
N ASP A 729 -2.17 -16.17 -10.45
CA ASP A 729 -3.00 -17.34 -10.59
C ASP A 729 -2.17 -18.45 -11.23
N TYR A 730 -2.84 -19.57 -11.52
CA TYR A 730 -2.27 -20.69 -12.26
C TYR A 730 -3.15 -20.98 -13.46
N ASP A 731 -2.51 -21.17 -14.61
CA ASP A 731 -3.18 -21.84 -15.71
C ASP A 731 -3.14 -23.34 -15.46
N VAL A 732 -4.30 -23.98 -15.52
CA VAL A 732 -4.44 -25.43 -15.47
C VAL A 732 -5.05 -25.89 -16.78
N ARG A 733 -4.39 -26.82 -17.45
CA ARG A 733 -4.99 -27.52 -18.58
C ARG A 733 -5.25 -28.97 -18.25
N SER A 734 -6.39 -29.47 -18.72
CA SER A 734 -6.86 -30.83 -18.50
C SER A 734 -7.38 -31.47 -19.78
N ARG A 735 -7.31 -32.78 -19.88
CA ARG A 735 -7.97 -33.57 -20.93
C ARG A 735 -8.32 -34.97 -20.43
N ILE A 736 -9.29 -35.61 -21.09
CA ILE A 736 -9.50 -37.04 -20.91
C ILE A 736 -8.27 -37.77 -21.46
N ALA A 737 -7.74 -38.72 -20.69
CA ALA A 737 -6.53 -39.46 -21.04
C ALA A 737 -6.65 -40.09 -22.44
N GLY A 738 -5.62 -39.89 -23.26
CA GLY A 738 -5.59 -40.34 -24.66
C GLY A 738 -6.21 -39.37 -25.67
N GLN A 739 -6.90 -38.31 -25.26
CA GLN A 739 -7.30 -37.24 -26.19
C GLN A 739 -6.11 -36.31 -26.51
N THR A 740 -6.16 -35.67 -27.67
CA THR A 740 -5.10 -34.73 -28.11
C THR A 740 -5.38 -33.29 -27.68
N THR A 741 -6.65 -32.91 -27.55
CA THR A 741 -7.08 -31.54 -27.27
C THR A 741 -7.06 -31.26 -25.77
N TRP A 742 -6.48 -30.13 -25.37
CA TRP A 742 -6.47 -29.65 -24.00
C TRP A 742 -7.57 -28.62 -23.78
N SER A 743 -8.31 -28.74 -22.69
CA SER A 743 -9.12 -27.66 -22.13
C SER A 743 -8.29 -26.89 -21.11
N GLN A 744 -8.41 -25.57 -21.05
CA GLN A 744 -7.66 -24.73 -20.10
C GLN A 744 -8.63 -23.93 -19.23
N GLY A 745 -8.28 -23.79 -17.95
CA GLY A 745 -8.93 -22.92 -16.98
C GLY A 745 -7.90 -22.27 -16.06
N ARG A 746 -8.37 -21.42 -15.16
CA ARG A 746 -7.55 -20.77 -14.13
C ARG A 746 -7.84 -21.33 -12.75
N ALA A 747 -6.82 -21.40 -11.91
CA ALA A 747 -6.92 -21.69 -10.49
C ALA A 747 -6.28 -20.55 -9.69
N PHE A 748 -6.99 -20.06 -8.66
CA PHE A 748 -6.54 -18.96 -7.80
C PHE A 748 -5.77 -19.42 -6.55
N SER A 749 -5.74 -20.73 -6.31
CA SER A 749 -4.92 -21.38 -5.28
C SER A 749 -4.15 -22.54 -5.91
N ASN A 750 -3.24 -23.13 -5.15
CA ASN A 750 -2.44 -24.29 -5.56
C ASN A 750 -3.22 -25.62 -5.58
N ARG A 751 -4.47 -25.56 -6.04
CA ARG A 751 -5.42 -26.68 -6.12
C ARG A 751 -6.44 -26.46 -7.24
N THR A 752 -6.78 -27.54 -7.94
CA THR A 752 -8.01 -27.62 -8.74
C THR A 752 -8.68 -28.97 -8.54
N ASP A 753 -9.99 -29.02 -8.77
CA ASP A 753 -10.79 -30.23 -8.64
C ASP A 753 -11.60 -30.45 -9.92
N THR A 754 -11.41 -31.60 -10.54
CA THR A 754 -12.28 -32.07 -11.62
C THR A 754 -13.40 -32.90 -11.02
N THR A 755 -14.55 -32.24 -10.90
CA THR A 755 -15.83 -32.85 -10.49
C THR A 755 -16.64 -33.24 -11.72
N TRP A 756 -17.88 -33.72 -11.51
CA TRP A 756 -18.79 -34.11 -12.60
C TRP A 756 -18.16 -35.13 -13.56
N THR A 757 -17.47 -36.12 -12.97
CA THR A 757 -16.85 -37.23 -13.69
C THR A 757 -17.72 -38.47 -13.59
N VAL A 758 -17.47 -39.45 -14.47
CA VAL A 758 -18.01 -40.80 -14.32
C VAL A 758 -16.88 -41.77 -13.96
N ASP A 759 -17.26 -42.86 -13.30
CA ASP A 759 -16.34 -43.90 -12.86
C ASP A 759 -15.51 -44.47 -14.01
N GLY A 760 -14.20 -44.61 -13.78
CA GLY A 760 -13.25 -45.22 -14.71
C GLY A 760 -12.66 -44.28 -15.77
N ILE A 761 -13.05 -43.00 -15.83
CA ILE A 761 -12.43 -42.04 -16.77
C ILE A 761 -11.07 -41.57 -16.25
N GLY A 762 -10.03 -41.76 -17.07
CA GLY A 762 -8.71 -41.19 -16.86
C GLY A 762 -8.63 -39.72 -17.26
N TRP A 763 -7.96 -38.91 -16.44
CA TRP A 763 -7.68 -37.51 -16.70
C TRP A 763 -6.19 -37.22 -16.68
N GLU A 764 -5.75 -36.29 -17.52
CA GLU A 764 -4.38 -35.78 -17.57
C GLU A 764 -4.39 -34.26 -17.37
N TYR A 765 -3.36 -33.75 -16.67
CA TYR A 765 -3.24 -32.35 -16.26
C TYR A 765 -1.82 -31.81 -16.45
N GLN A 766 -1.75 -30.52 -16.72
CA GLN A 766 -0.54 -29.71 -16.58
C GLN A 766 -0.88 -28.36 -15.96
N VAL A 767 0.07 -27.83 -15.19
CA VAL A 767 -0.09 -26.57 -14.46
C VAL A 767 1.10 -25.66 -14.79
N ARG A 768 0.87 -24.36 -14.89
CA ARG A 768 1.93 -23.35 -14.91
C ARG A 768 1.55 -22.16 -14.04
N ALA A 769 2.54 -21.53 -13.43
CA ALA A 769 2.35 -20.31 -12.66
C ALA A 769 2.24 -19.10 -13.57
N ASN A 770 1.40 -18.14 -13.20
CA ASN A 770 1.23 -16.86 -13.88
C ASN A 770 1.53 -15.72 -12.90
N MET A 771 2.44 -14.83 -13.28
CA MET A 771 2.86 -13.67 -12.50
C MET A 771 2.17 -12.38 -12.95
N GLY A 772 1.21 -12.48 -13.88
CA GLY A 772 0.53 -11.33 -14.48
C GLY A 772 1.33 -10.67 -15.60
N CYS A 773 0.86 -9.52 -16.06
CA CYS A 773 1.55 -8.74 -17.08
C CYS A 773 2.71 -7.92 -16.49
N ARG A 774 3.88 -8.04 -17.10
CA ARG A 774 5.08 -7.26 -16.78
C ARG A 774 5.28 -6.14 -17.80
N TRP A 775 5.67 -4.95 -17.33
CA TRP A 775 5.97 -3.81 -18.20
C TRP A 775 6.98 -4.20 -19.29
N ASN A 776 6.72 -3.77 -20.52
CA ASN A 776 7.67 -3.86 -21.61
C ASN A 776 7.70 -2.55 -22.41
N THR A 777 8.79 -2.35 -23.15
CA THR A 777 8.96 -1.20 -24.05
C THR A 777 8.84 -1.62 -25.51
N ASP A 778 8.24 -2.78 -25.80
CA ASP A 778 8.10 -3.26 -27.18
C ASP A 778 7.02 -2.43 -27.89
N PRO A 779 7.38 -1.62 -28.90
CA PRO A 779 6.41 -0.80 -29.61
C PRO A 779 5.39 -1.64 -30.41
N HIS A 780 5.61 -2.96 -30.55
CA HIS A 780 4.70 -3.88 -31.21
C HIS A 780 3.73 -4.60 -30.27
N ASP A 781 3.89 -4.46 -28.95
CA ASP A 781 2.91 -4.97 -27.99
C ASP A 781 1.89 -3.86 -27.66
N PRO A 782 0.67 -3.90 -28.23
CA PRO A 782 -0.33 -2.84 -28.01
C PRO A 782 -0.82 -2.77 -26.55
N ARG A 783 -0.50 -3.78 -25.73
CA ARG A 783 -0.77 -3.79 -24.29
C ARG A 783 0.32 -3.09 -23.49
N GLY A 784 1.50 -2.84 -24.09
CA GLY A 784 2.73 -2.37 -23.44
C GLY A 784 3.17 -3.20 -22.24
N CYS A 785 2.75 -4.48 -22.20
CA CYS A 785 3.11 -5.41 -21.15
C CYS A 785 3.00 -6.88 -21.63
N THR A 786 3.93 -7.72 -21.18
CA THR A 786 4.01 -9.14 -21.54
C THR A 786 3.55 -10.01 -20.38
N GLU A 787 2.62 -10.92 -20.64
CA GLU A 787 2.21 -11.94 -19.66
C GLU A 787 3.39 -12.84 -19.31
N THR A 788 3.63 -12.98 -18.01
CA THR A 788 4.78 -13.69 -17.47
C THR A 788 4.32 -15.01 -16.88
N THR A 789 4.54 -16.11 -17.61
CA THR A 789 4.16 -17.46 -17.17
C THR A 789 5.37 -18.40 -17.11
N SER A 790 5.33 -19.40 -16.23
CA SER A 790 6.29 -20.51 -16.30
C SER A 790 6.01 -21.38 -17.52
N GLY A 791 6.93 -22.29 -17.86
CA GLY A 791 6.55 -23.41 -18.72
C GLY A 791 5.54 -24.34 -18.02
N TRP A 792 4.86 -25.18 -18.80
CA TRP A 792 3.96 -26.20 -18.28
C TRP A 792 4.72 -27.25 -17.47
N SER A 793 4.13 -27.69 -16.37
CA SER A 793 4.61 -28.86 -15.61
C SER A 793 4.65 -30.13 -16.48
N ALA A 794 5.30 -31.18 -15.97
CA ALA A 794 5.09 -32.52 -16.51
C ALA A 794 3.60 -32.91 -16.46
N THR A 795 3.18 -33.76 -17.39
CA THR A 795 1.83 -34.32 -17.39
C THR A 795 1.67 -35.28 -16.22
N VAL A 796 0.64 -35.04 -15.41
CA VAL A 796 0.20 -35.96 -14.34
C VAL A 796 -1.21 -36.43 -14.65
N GLY A 797 -1.60 -37.60 -14.16
CA GLY A 797 -2.94 -38.13 -14.40
C GLY A 797 -3.44 -39.06 -13.31
N ALA A 798 -4.77 -39.18 -13.25
CA ALA A 798 -5.48 -40.06 -12.34
C ALA A 798 -6.79 -40.53 -12.96
N THR A 799 -7.27 -41.69 -12.55
CA THR A 799 -8.58 -42.24 -12.95
C THR A 799 -9.62 -41.92 -11.89
N ALA A 800 -10.73 -41.30 -12.29
CA ALA A 800 -11.80 -40.90 -11.39
C ALA A 800 -12.61 -42.11 -10.91
N HIS A 801 -12.89 -42.16 -9.60
CA HIS A 801 -13.77 -43.14 -8.95
C HIS A 801 -14.75 -42.43 -7.98
N PRO A 802 -15.67 -41.60 -8.51
CA PRO A 802 -16.54 -40.79 -7.68
C PRO A 802 -17.52 -41.66 -6.87
N GLN A 803 -17.73 -41.27 -5.61
CA GLN A 803 -18.71 -41.82 -4.67
C GLN A 803 -19.88 -40.83 -4.47
N THR A 804 -20.16 -40.04 -5.51
CA THR A 804 -21.28 -39.09 -5.54
C THR A 804 -22.55 -39.79 -6.03
N ALA A 805 -23.71 -39.32 -5.59
CA ALA A 805 -24.99 -39.89 -6.01
C ALA A 805 -25.32 -39.52 -7.48
N PRO A 806 -26.11 -40.32 -8.19
CA PRO A 806 -26.61 -39.99 -9.54
C PRO A 806 -27.38 -38.66 -9.59
N PRO A 807 -27.58 -38.06 -10.77
CA PRO A 807 -28.44 -36.89 -10.95
C PRO A 807 -29.89 -37.19 -10.59
N PRO A 808 -30.65 -36.22 -10.03
CA PRO A 808 -32.11 -36.33 -9.89
C PRO A 808 -32.81 -36.55 -11.24
N THR A 809 -34.01 -37.11 -11.21
CA THR A 809 -34.82 -37.40 -12.41
C THR A 809 -36.12 -36.63 -12.40
N ASN A 810 -36.83 -36.60 -13.54
CA ASN A 810 -38.13 -35.92 -13.70
C ASN A 810 -38.09 -34.44 -13.24
N ILE A 811 -37.04 -33.71 -13.65
CA ILE A 811 -36.83 -32.34 -13.20
C ILE A 811 -37.77 -31.41 -13.97
N ALA A 812 -38.74 -30.85 -13.25
CA ALA A 812 -39.72 -29.90 -13.75
C ALA A 812 -39.30 -28.48 -13.34
N SER A 813 -39.20 -27.58 -14.31
CA SER A 813 -38.92 -26.16 -14.13
C SER A 813 -40.15 -25.34 -14.51
N ARG A 814 -40.55 -24.37 -13.70
CA ARG A 814 -41.69 -23.49 -13.96
C ARG A 814 -41.25 -22.03 -13.79
N PRO A 815 -41.28 -21.21 -14.84
CA PRO A 815 -40.92 -19.80 -14.71
C PRO A 815 -41.93 -19.06 -13.82
N SER A 816 -41.43 -18.14 -13.00
CA SER A 816 -42.22 -17.14 -12.27
C SER A 816 -41.99 -15.75 -12.90
N ALA A 817 -42.58 -14.70 -12.32
CA ALA A 817 -42.39 -13.33 -12.81
C ALA A 817 -40.92 -12.88 -12.80
N THR A 818 -40.16 -13.32 -11.80
CA THR A 818 -38.79 -12.87 -11.49
C THR A 818 -37.83 -14.04 -11.23
N GLY A 819 -38.24 -15.28 -11.48
CA GLY A 819 -37.50 -16.45 -11.06
C GLY A 819 -37.98 -17.75 -11.69
N VAL A 820 -37.69 -18.86 -11.01
CA VAL A 820 -38.07 -20.22 -11.41
C VAL A 820 -38.36 -21.10 -10.18
N ASP A 821 -39.47 -21.84 -10.24
CA ASP A 821 -39.75 -22.97 -9.35
C ASP A 821 -39.23 -24.26 -9.99
N VAL A 822 -38.48 -25.05 -9.24
CA VAL A 822 -37.90 -26.31 -9.70
C VAL A 822 -38.35 -27.43 -8.78
N ALA A 823 -38.81 -28.54 -9.35
CA ALA A 823 -39.21 -29.75 -8.62
C ALA A 823 -38.60 -30.99 -9.29
N TRP A 824 -38.21 -31.98 -8.50
CA TRP A 824 -37.55 -33.18 -9.01
C TRP A 824 -37.90 -34.44 -8.22
N THR A 825 -37.62 -35.59 -8.81
CA THR A 825 -37.65 -36.89 -8.11
C THR A 825 -36.23 -37.20 -7.62
N PRO A 826 -36.05 -37.56 -6.33
CA PRO A 826 -34.77 -38.06 -5.83
C PRO A 826 -34.26 -39.24 -6.66
N PRO A 827 -32.93 -39.32 -6.90
CA PRO A 827 -32.36 -40.45 -7.61
C PRO A 827 -32.42 -41.75 -6.79
N THR A 828 -32.24 -42.87 -7.48
CA THR A 828 -32.03 -44.20 -6.87
C THR A 828 -30.69 -44.75 -7.32
N GLY A 829 -30.10 -45.66 -6.53
CA GLY A 829 -28.84 -46.33 -6.88
C GLY A 829 -27.72 -46.07 -5.86
N PRO A 830 -26.45 -46.20 -6.26
CA PRO A 830 -25.32 -46.03 -5.36
C PRO A 830 -25.30 -44.64 -4.69
N TYR A 831 -24.93 -44.61 -3.41
CA TYR A 831 -24.72 -43.40 -2.60
C TYR A 831 -25.94 -42.49 -2.38
N THR A 832 -27.14 -42.87 -2.85
CA THR A 832 -28.35 -42.02 -2.74
C THR A 832 -28.86 -41.88 -1.30
N ASP A 833 -28.52 -42.83 -0.42
CA ASP A 833 -28.80 -42.78 1.02
C ASP A 833 -27.93 -41.78 1.78
N THR A 834 -26.87 -41.27 1.14
CA THR A 834 -25.93 -40.30 1.75
C THR A 834 -26.16 -38.84 1.32
N ILE A 835 -27.19 -38.57 0.51
CA ILE A 835 -27.49 -37.23 0.01
C ILE A 835 -27.82 -36.30 1.20
N ASP A 836 -27.06 -35.20 1.32
CA ASP A 836 -27.30 -34.14 2.31
C ASP A 836 -28.24 -33.06 1.74
N ARG A 837 -27.97 -32.62 0.51
CA ARG A 837 -28.69 -31.53 -0.16
C ARG A 837 -28.62 -31.67 -1.69
N TYR A 838 -29.35 -30.80 -2.38
CA TYR A 838 -29.34 -30.62 -3.82
C TYR A 838 -28.77 -29.24 -4.18
N GLU A 839 -28.18 -29.13 -5.36
CA GLU A 839 -27.74 -27.89 -5.98
C GLU A 839 -28.64 -27.56 -7.17
N ILE A 840 -29.27 -26.39 -7.16
CA ILE A 840 -29.97 -25.86 -8.33
C ILE A 840 -28.98 -24.97 -9.08
N VAL A 841 -28.58 -25.41 -10.27
CA VAL A 841 -27.63 -24.71 -11.14
C VAL A 841 -28.40 -23.94 -12.20
N LEU A 842 -28.06 -22.66 -12.34
CA LEU A 842 -28.65 -21.76 -13.34
C LEU A 842 -27.56 -21.14 -14.21
N TYR A 843 -27.86 -20.97 -15.49
CA TYR A 843 -27.01 -20.26 -16.45
C TYR A 843 -27.84 -19.30 -17.28
N ASP A 844 -27.59 -18.00 -17.15
CA ASP A 844 -28.20 -16.95 -17.98
C ASP A 844 -27.53 -16.96 -19.36
N LYS A 845 -28.25 -17.43 -20.37
CA LYS A 845 -27.72 -17.56 -21.73
C LYS A 845 -27.72 -16.26 -22.51
N ASP A 846 -28.55 -15.31 -22.07
CA ASP A 846 -28.72 -14.03 -22.75
C ASP A 846 -27.75 -12.97 -22.23
N THR A 847 -27.14 -13.19 -21.06
CA THR A 847 -26.06 -12.35 -20.55
C THR A 847 -24.70 -12.86 -21.06
N PRO A 848 -24.00 -12.12 -21.94
CA PRO A 848 -22.67 -12.52 -22.42
C PRO A 848 -21.69 -12.65 -21.26
N GLY A 849 -20.97 -13.77 -21.20
CA GLY A 849 -19.98 -14.04 -20.15
C GLY A 849 -20.58 -14.33 -18.77
N ALA A 850 -21.87 -14.67 -18.68
CA ALA A 850 -22.48 -15.08 -17.41
C ALA A 850 -21.75 -16.30 -16.80
N PHE A 851 -21.67 -16.32 -15.47
CA PHE A 851 -21.19 -17.46 -14.71
C PHE A 851 -22.37 -18.35 -14.29
N LEU A 852 -22.09 -19.62 -14.01
CA LEU A 852 -23.06 -20.49 -13.34
C LEU A 852 -23.36 -19.94 -11.95
N THR A 853 -24.64 -19.89 -11.60
CA THR A 853 -25.08 -19.61 -10.23
C THR A 853 -25.69 -20.86 -9.62
N SER A 854 -25.58 -20.99 -8.30
CA SER A 854 -25.98 -22.17 -7.57
C SER A 854 -26.71 -21.82 -6.28
N THR A 855 -27.84 -22.49 -6.02
CA THR A 855 -28.57 -22.40 -4.74
C THR A 855 -28.76 -23.80 -4.19
N GLY A 856 -28.51 -23.99 -2.89
CA GLY A 856 -28.72 -25.26 -2.21
C GLY A 856 -30.19 -25.48 -1.82
N ALA A 857 -30.64 -26.74 -1.76
CA ALA A 857 -31.94 -27.09 -1.18
C ALA A 857 -31.90 -28.47 -0.51
N ARG A 858 -32.62 -28.65 0.60
CA ARG A 858 -32.80 -29.99 1.23
C ARG A 858 -34.08 -30.70 0.80
N GLY A 859 -35.08 -29.94 0.33
CA GLY A 859 -36.31 -30.48 -0.22
C GLY A 859 -36.15 -30.93 -1.67
N THR A 860 -37.23 -31.47 -2.25
CA THR A 860 -37.31 -31.86 -3.67
C THR A 860 -38.01 -30.79 -4.53
N VAL A 861 -38.20 -29.60 -3.95
CA VAL A 861 -38.76 -28.41 -4.57
C VAL A 861 -37.95 -27.21 -4.08
N ALA A 862 -37.62 -26.29 -4.96
CA ALA A 862 -36.94 -25.04 -4.64
C ALA A 862 -37.49 -23.89 -5.49
N HIS A 863 -37.53 -22.70 -4.91
CA HIS A 863 -37.78 -21.45 -5.61
C HIS A 863 -36.48 -20.65 -5.68
N VAL A 864 -36.12 -20.18 -6.88
CA VAL A 864 -35.01 -19.25 -7.07
C VAL A 864 -35.55 -17.96 -7.67
N ASP A 865 -35.37 -16.85 -6.96
CA ASP A 865 -35.85 -15.51 -7.32
C ASP A 865 -34.68 -14.59 -7.76
N GLY A 866 -34.99 -13.37 -8.20
CA GLY A 866 -34.00 -12.35 -8.58
C GLY A 866 -33.35 -12.58 -9.95
N LEU A 867 -33.96 -13.40 -10.79
CA LEU A 867 -33.57 -13.62 -12.19
C LEU A 867 -34.16 -12.51 -13.08
N LYS A 868 -33.54 -12.29 -14.24
CA LYS A 868 -33.93 -11.21 -15.17
C LYS A 868 -35.17 -11.63 -15.98
N PRO A 869 -36.30 -10.91 -15.89
CA PRO A 869 -37.45 -11.20 -16.73
C PRO A 869 -37.11 -11.05 -18.22
N GLY A 870 -37.61 -11.99 -19.04
CA GLY A 870 -37.35 -12.09 -20.47
C GLY A 870 -36.09 -12.85 -20.84
N HIS A 871 -35.22 -13.19 -19.89
CA HIS A 871 -33.97 -13.93 -20.17
C HIS A 871 -34.18 -15.45 -20.19
N HIS A 872 -33.39 -16.13 -21.02
CA HIS A 872 -33.32 -17.59 -21.15
C HIS A 872 -32.30 -18.20 -20.18
N TYR A 873 -32.77 -19.17 -19.38
CA TYR A 873 -31.94 -19.87 -18.42
C TYR A 873 -31.88 -21.38 -18.70
N LEU A 874 -30.67 -21.94 -18.66
CA LEU A 874 -30.50 -23.37 -18.38
C LEU A 874 -30.81 -23.59 -16.90
N VAL A 875 -31.52 -24.68 -16.61
CA VAL A 875 -31.83 -25.11 -15.25
C VAL A 875 -31.36 -26.55 -15.09
N ALA A 876 -30.58 -26.82 -14.06
CA ALA A 876 -30.15 -28.17 -13.73
C ALA A 876 -30.18 -28.41 -12.22
N VAL A 877 -30.27 -29.67 -11.81
CA VAL A 877 -30.21 -30.05 -10.38
C VAL A 877 -29.15 -31.12 -10.20
N ALA A 878 -28.23 -30.94 -9.25
CA ALA A 878 -27.24 -31.94 -8.86
C ALA A 878 -27.45 -32.39 -7.41
N THR A 879 -27.06 -33.61 -7.09
CA THR A 879 -27.02 -34.11 -5.71
C THR A 879 -25.73 -33.70 -5.01
N TRP A 880 -25.78 -33.55 -3.69
CA TRP A 880 -24.60 -33.34 -2.86
C TRP A 880 -24.61 -34.24 -1.63
N ASN A 881 -23.52 -34.97 -1.43
CA ASN A 881 -23.25 -35.76 -0.22
C ASN A 881 -21.88 -35.36 0.38
N ALA A 882 -21.46 -36.06 1.43
CA ALA A 882 -20.13 -35.84 2.04
C ALA A 882 -18.98 -36.08 1.04
N ALA A 883 -19.19 -36.95 0.05
CA ALA A 883 -18.26 -37.12 -1.05
C ALA A 883 -18.19 -35.82 -1.84
N GLY A 884 -19.27 -35.28 -2.42
CA GLY A 884 -19.33 -33.97 -3.06
C GLY A 884 -20.52 -33.82 -4.03
N GLY A 885 -20.42 -32.89 -4.98
CA GLY A 885 -21.45 -32.68 -6.02
C GLY A 885 -21.45 -33.78 -7.08
N GLY A 886 -22.59 -34.42 -7.29
CA GLY A 886 -22.85 -35.38 -8.36
C GLY A 886 -23.03 -34.71 -9.72
N LEU A 887 -23.16 -35.52 -10.78
CA LEU A 887 -23.51 -35.01 -12.11
C LEU A 887 -24.85 -34.25 -12.09
N PRO A 888 -24.97 -33.12 -12.81
CA PRO A 888 -26.23 -32.39 -12.90
C PRO A 888 -27.22 -33.10 -13.84
N GLY A 889 -28.47 -33.23 -13.42
CA GLY A 889 -29.60 -33.56 -14.29
C GLY A 889 -30.18 -32.29 -14.90
N LEU A 890 -30.41 -32.27 -16.20
CA LEU A 890 -30.97 -31.12 -16.91
C LEU A 890 -32.49 -31.08 -16.77
N ALA A 891 -33.04 -29.89 -16.48
CA ALA A 891 -34.46 -29.60 -16.64
C ALA A 891 -34.73 -29.03 -18.03
N ARG A 892 -36.01 -28.85 -18.38
CA ARG A 892 -36.36 -28.00 -19.52
C ARG A 892 -35.91 -26.56 -19.24
N PRO A 893 -35.35 -25.82 -20.21
CA PRO A 893 -34.95 -24.43 -20.01
C PRO A 893 -36.17 -23.53 -19.79
N VAL A 894 -35.95 -22.34 -19.21
CA VAL A 894 -37.02 -21.37 -18.94
C VAL A 894 -36.70 -19.99 -19.48
N THR A 895 -37.73 -19.27 -19.90
CA THR A 895 -37.73 -17.83 -20.13
C THR A 895 -38.45 -17.19 -18.95
N VAL A 896 -37.70 -16.48 -18.10
CA VAL A 896 -38.25 -15.89 -16.86
C VAL A 896 -39.30 -14.84 -17.19
N GLY A 897 -40.38 -14.77 -16.41
CA GLY A 897 -41.49 -13.83 -16.63
C GLY A 897 -42.45 -14.21 -17.77
N ALA A 898 -42.10 -15.21 -18.60
CA ALA A 898 -42.97 -15.69 -19.67
C ALA A 898 -43.84 -16.87 -19.22
N GLY A 899 -45.05 -16.96 -19.78
CA GLY A 899 -45.97 -18.10 -19.58
C GLY A 899 -45.86 -19.15 -20.68
N THR A 900 -46.99 -19.77 -21.04
CA THR A 900 -47.05 -20.71 -22.17
C THR A 900 -46.69 -20.01 -23.48
N PRO A 901 -45.67 -20.48 -24.22
CA PRO A 901 -45.32 -19.89 -25.50
C PRO A 901 -46.42 -20.11 -26.55
N PRO A 902 -46.52 -19.23 -27.57
CA PRO A 902 -47.35 -19.51 -28.74
C PRO A 902 -46.80 -20.69 -29.54
N ALA A 903 -47.68 -21.39 -30.27
CA ALA A 903 -47.26 -22.46 -31.17
C ALA A 903 -46.32 -21.92 -32.27
N PRO A 904 -45.22 -22.62 -32.61
CA PRO A 904 -44.36 -22.22 -33.71
C PRO A 904 -45.14 -22.15 -35.04
N THR A 905 -44.77 -21.21 -35.89
CA THR A 905 -45.35 -21.05 -37.23
C THR A 905 -44.30 -21.31 -38.31
N ASP A 906 -44.75 -21.38 -39.56
CA ASP A 906 -43.88 -21.47 -40.73
C ASP A 906 -42.91 -22.67 -40.67
N LEU A 907 -43.35 -23.78 -40.05
CA LEU A 907 -42.56 -25.01 -40.08
C LEU A 907 -42.43 -25.46 -41.53
N GLY A 908 -41.19 -25.58 -41.99
CA GLY A 908 -40.81 -26.11 -43.28
C GLY A 908 -39.89 -27.32 -43.12
N VAL A 909 -39.94 -28.21 -44.11
CA VAL A 909 -39.10 -29.40 -44.21
C VAL A 909 -38.37 -29.42 -45.54
N THR A 910 -37.07 -29.66 -45.51
CA THR A 910 -36.23 -29.87 -46.70
C THR A 910 -35.53 -31.21 -46.59
N SER A 911 -35.72 -32.09 -47.56
CA SER A 911 -34.97 -33.36 -47.61
C SER A 911 -33.52 -33.07 -47.99
N THR A 912 -32.57 -33.46 -47.16
CA THR A 912 -31.12 -33.35 -47.47
C THR A 912 -30.64 -34.59 -48.23
N ASP A 913 -31.20 -35.76 -47.91
CA ASP A 913 -31.05 -37.02 -48.64
C ASP A 913 -32.32 -37.88 -48.50
N ALA A 914 -32.28 -39.14 -48.96
CA ALA A 914 -33.45 -40.04 -48.94
C ALA A 914 -33.93 -40.42 -47.52
N THR A 915 -33.10 -40.23 -46.50
CA THR A 915 -33.29 -40.66 -45.10
C THR A 915 -33.09 -39.54 -44.07
N THR A 916 -32.81 -38.32 -44.53
CA THR A 916 -32.50 -37.17 -43.67
C THR A 916 -33.27 -35.92 -44.11
N VAL A 917 -33.81 -35.19 -43.14
CA VAL A 917 -34.48 -33.90 -43.35
C VAL A 917 -33.83 -32.81 -42.50
N GLN A 918 -33.93 -31.57 -42.99
CA GLN A 918 -33.71 -30.35 -42.23
C GLN A 918 -35.04 -29.64 -42.01
N LEU A 919 -35.38 -29.41 -40.75
CA LEU A 919 -36.54 -28.63 -40.33
C LEU A 919 -36.12 -27.21 -39.98
N ASN A 920 -36.96 -26.24 -40.32
CA ASN A 920 -36.84 -24.83 -39.92
C ASN A 920 -38.21 -24.28 -39.59
N TRP A 921 -38.34 -23.47 -38.56
CA TRP A 921 -39.60 -22.83 -38.16
C TRP A 921 -39.35 -21.41 -37.64
N LYS A 922 -40.44 -20.66 -37.46
CA LYS A 922 -40.41 -19.36 -36.79
C LYS A 922 -40.65 -19.54 -35.29
N GLY A 923 -39.72 -19.03 -34.49
CA GLY A 923 -39.76 -19.09 -33.04
C GLY A 923 -40.49 -17.92 -32.37
N SER A 924 -40.46 -17.90 -31.03
CA SER A 924 -40.98 -16.83 -30.17
C SER A 924 -40.01 -16.54 -29.03
N ASN A 925 -39.87 -15.27 -28.64
CA ASN A 925 -39.06 -14.87 -27.48
C ASN A 925 -39.62 -15.36 -26.14
N ALA A 926 -40.87 -15.84 -26.10
CA ALA A 926 -41.45 -16.45 -24.90
C ALA A 926 -41.04 -17.94 -24.75
N ALA A 927 -40.46 -18.55 -25.79
CA ALA A 927 -40.05 -19.94 -25.80
C ALA A 927 -38.59 -20.07 -25.38
N ALA A 928 -38.33 -20.93 -24.40
CA ALA A 928 -36.99 -21.29 -23.98
C ALA A 928 -36.37 -22.41 -24.81
N GLY A 929 -37.19 -23.06 -25.65
CA GLY A 929 -36.76 -24.06 -26.61
C GLY A 929 -37.96 -24.68 -27.32
N TYR A 930 -37.69 -25.75 -28.08
CA TYR A 930 -38.64 -26.38 -28.97
C TYR A 930 -38.50 -27.90 -28.91
N ARG A 931 -39.62 -28.60 -29.04
CA ARG A 931 -39.67 -30.06 -29.08
C ARG A 931 -40.22 -30.50 -30.43
N VAL A 932 -39.52 -31.42 -31.09
CA VAL A 932 -39.94 -31.94 -32.40
C VAL A 932 -40.73 -33.22 -32.21
N TRP A 933 -41.86 -33.31 -32.90
CA TRP A 933 -42.74 -34.47 -32.94
C TRP A 933 -42.60 -35.15 -34.29
N VAL A 934 -42.36 -36.46 -34.29
CA VAL A 934 -42.17 -37.27 -35.49
C VAL A 934 -43.18 -38.42 -35.49
N ARG A 935 -43.77 -38.68 -36.64
CA ARG A 935 -44.75 -39.77 -36.81
C ARG A 935 -44.56 -40.43 -38.17
N ASN A 936 -44.47 -41.75 -38.21
CA ASN A 936 -44.53 -42.49 -39.48
C ASN A 936 -45.99 -42.54 -39.94
N ILE A 937 -46.29 -42.02 -41.13
CA ILE A 937 -47.64 -41.95 -41.69
C ILE A 937 -48.07 -43.23 -42.43
N ASN A 938 -47.12 -44.16 -42.68
CA ASN A 938 -47.31 -45.36 -43.49
C ASN A 938 -47.01 -46.68 -42.74
N GLY A 939 -46.70 -46.65 -41.44
CA GLY A 939 -46.32 -47.84 -40.68
C GLY A 939 -47.50 -48.56 -40.03
N ASP A 940 -47.53 -49.90 -40.16
CA ASP A 940 -48.42 -50.83 -39.42
C ASP A 940 -47.82 -51.27 -38.06
N ASP A 941 -47.06 -50.40 -37.38
CA ASP A 941 -46.50 -50.75 -36.08
C ASP A 941 -47.63 -51.03 -35.08
N HIS A 942 -47.46 -52.05 -34.23
CA HIS A 942 -48.42 -52.52 -33.23
C HIS A 942 -48.93 -51.44 -32.22
N ASP A 943 -48.45 -50.19 -32.30
CA ASP A 943 -48.88 -49.00 -31.54
C ASP A 943 -49.58 -47.90 -32.39
N GLY A 944 -49.97 -48.18 -33.64
CA GLY A 944 -50.95 -47.39 -34.41
C GLY A 944 -50.56 -45.93 -34.71
N GLY A 945 -49.37 -45.68 -35.25
CA GLY A 945 -49.03 -44.37 -35.82
C GLY A 945 -49.08 -43.22 -34.81
N THR A 946 -48.71 -43.45 -33.55
CA THR A 946 -48.66 -42.43 -32.49
C THR A 946 -47.49 -41.47 -32.71
N SER A 947 -47.78 -40.16 -32.72
CA SER A 947 -46.76 -39.11 -32.81
C SER A 947 -45.85 -39.15 -31.57
N LYS A 948 -44.55 -39.36 -31.77
CA LYS A 948 -43.56 -39.39 -30.69
C LYS A 948 -42.79 -38.08 -30.70
N ALA A 949 -42.70 -37.46 -29.54
CA ALA A 949 -41.86 -36.30 -29.36
C ALA A 949 -40.43 -36.74 -29.07
N ASP A 950 -39.47 -36.03 -29.65
CA ASP A 950 -38.07 -36.15 -29.28
C ASP A 950 -37.89 -35.94 -27.78
N GLU A 951 -36.95 -36.63 -27.18
CA GLU A 951 -36.63 -36.47 -25.76
C GLU A 951 -35.85 -35.16 -25.53
N ASP A 952 -35.12 -34.69 -26.55
CA ASP A 952 -34.30 -33.48 -26.47
C ASP A 952 -35.09 -32.19 -26.78
N ILE A 953 -34.84 -31.16 -25.97
CA ILE A 953 -35.27 -29.78 -26.25
C ILE A 953 -34.21 -29.08 -27.10
N VAL A 954 -34.65 -28.51 -28.21
CA VAL A 954 -33.81 -27.75 -29.15
C VAL A 954 -33.98 -26.27 -28.85
N GLU A 955 -32.88 -25.55 -28.62
CA GLU A 955 -32.95 -24.12 -28.29
C GLU A 955 -33.06 -23.25 -29.55
N GLY A 956 -32.50 -23.72 -30.67
CA GLY A 956 -32.60 -23.08 -31.97
C GLY A 956 -33.95 -23.34 -32.66
N THR A 957 -34.18 -22.62 -33.77
CA THR A 957 -35.40 -22.73 -34.58
C THR A 957 -35.21 -23.64 -35.80
N SER A 958 -34.27 -24.58 -35.73
CA SER A 958 -34.00 -25.55 -36.78
C SER A 958 -33.48 -26.87 -36.19
N LYS A 959 -33.74 -27.99 -36.88
CA LYS A 959 -33.23 -29.31 -36.50
C LYS A 959 -33.09 -30.24 -37.69
N GLY A 960 -31.92 -30.89 -37.80
CA GLY A 960 -31.72 -32.01 -38.71
C GLY A 960 -32.17 -33.33 -38.07
N ILE A 961 -32.85 -34.18 -38.84
CA ILE A 961 -33.29 -35.51 -38.41
C ILE A 961 -32.90 -36.54 -39.46
N GLY A 962 -32.05 -37.49 -39.08
CA GLY A 962 -31.57 -38.58 -39.95
C GLY A 962 -32.18 -39.95 -39.61
N PHE A 963 -31.74 -40.97 -40.34
CA PHE A 963 -32.14 -42.38 -40.18
C PHE A 963 -33.64 -42.65 -40.34
N LEU A 964 -34.32 -41.89 -41.20
CA LEU A 964 -35.75 -42.01 -41.48
C LEU A 964 -36.01 -43.08 -42.56
N PHE A 965 -36.27 -44.33 -42.15
CA PHE A 965 -36.48 -45.47 -43.04
C PHE A 965 -37.96 -45.91 -43.13
N PRO A 966 -38.47 -46.28 -44.32
CA PRO A 966 -37.74 -46.52 -45.57
C PRO A 966 -37.55 -45.27 -46.44
N GLY A 967 -37.84 -44.08 -45.92
CA GLY A 967 -37.55 -42.81 -46.57
C GLY A 967 -38.31 -41.65 -45.92
N VAL A 968 -37.78 -40.43 -46.08
CA VAL A 968 -38.29 -39.22 -45.40
C VAL A 968 -39.77 -38.92 -45.67
N TRP A 969 -40.28 -39.28 -46.85
CA TRP A 969 -41.68 -39.05 -47.26
C TRP A 969 -42.71 -39.92 -46.53
N ASN A 970 -42.26 -40.83 -45.66
CA ASN A 970 -43.12 -41.60 -44.78
C ASN A 970 -43.29 -40.93 -43.41
N TYR A 971 -42.78 -39.72 -43.20
CA TYR A 971 -42.77 -39.07 -41.90
C TYR A 971 -43.43 -37.69 -41.91
N GLU A 972 -44.25 -37.45 -40.89
CA GLU A 972 -44.84 -36.17 -40.53
C GLU A 972 -44.10 -35.57 -39.34
N PHE A 973 -43.83 -34.28 -39.42
CA PHE A 973 -43.10 -33.50 -38.43
C PHE A 973 -43.96 -32.34 -37.92
N CYS A 974 -44.02 -32.16 -36.60
CA CYS A 974 -44.61 -30.98 -35.98
C CYS A 974 -43.65 -30.46 -34.91
N VAL A 975 -43.78 -29.19 -34.51
CA VAL A 975 -42.95 -28.60 -33.46
C VAL A 975 -43.84 -27.95 -32.41
N THR A 976 -43.51 -28.15 -31.13
CA THR A 976 -44.06 -27.38 -30.00
C THR A 976 -42.98 -26.48 -29.42
N ALA A 977 -43.38 -25.32 -28.90
CA ALA A 977 -42.52 -24.43 -28.13
C ALA A 977 -42.67 -24.75 -26.63
N VAL A 978 -41.57 -24.70 -25.90
CA VAL A 978 -41.54 -24.98 -24.45
C VAL A 978 -41.00 -23.80 -23.67
N ASN A 979 -41.50 -23.62 -22.45
CA ASN A 979 -40.95 -22.75 -21.42
C ASN A 979 -41.10 -23.47 -20.07
N GLY A 980 -40.08 -24.25 -19.71
CA GLY A 980 -40.14 -25.20 -18.61
C GLY A 980 -41.24 -26.25 -18.81
N VAL A 981 -42.14 -26.35 -17.84
CA VAL A 981 -43.34 -27.21 -17.88
C VAL A 981 -44.42 -26.74 -18.83
N TYR A 982 -44.37 -25.49 -19.30
CA TYR A 982 -45.35 -24.99 -20.26
C TYR A 982 -44.97 -25.41 -21.68
N GLU A 983 -45.93 -25.96 -22.41
CA GLU A 983 -45.76 -26.40 -23.79
C GLU A 983 -46.93 -25.92 -24.64
N SER A 984 -46.63 -25.38 -25.81
CA SER A 984 -47.62 -24.85 -26.74
C SER A 984 -48.43 -25.95 -27.43
N GLY A 985 -49.45 -25.56 -28.20
CA GLY A 985 -49.98 -26.42 -29.26
C GLY A 985 -48.92 -26.73 -30.32
N LYS A 986 -49.14 -27.78 -31.13
CA LYS A 986 -48.28 -28.11 -32.27
C LYS A 986 -48.36 -27.02 -33.35
N SER A 987 -47.25 -26.79 -34.05
CA SER A 987 -47.18 -26.01 -35.28
C SER A 987 -48.05 -26.60 -36.39
N ASN A 988 -48.05 -25.95 -37.56
CA ASN A 988 -48.41 -26.66 -38.79
C ASN A 988 -47.51 -27.90 -38.93
N CYS A 989 -48.09 -29.08 -39.11
CA CYS A 989 -47.33 -30.29 -39.35
C CYS A 989 -46.96 -30.40 -40.84
N VAL A 990 -45.77 -30.90 -41.14
CA VAL A 990 -45.24 -31.03 -42.51
C VAL A 990 -44.79 -32.45 -42.79
N VAL A 991 -44.98 -32.89 -44.04
CA VAL A 991 -44.48 -34.18 -44.53
C VAL A 991 -43.37 -33.90 -45.55
N ALA A 992 -42.27 -34.63 -45.46
CA ALA A 992 -41.17 -34.44 -46.40
C ALA A 992 -41.59 -34.80 -47.83
N PRO A 993 -41.18 -34.03 -48.85
CA PRO A 993 -41.55 -34.31 -50.23
C PRO A 993 -40.97 -35.64 -50.71
N ARG A 994 -41.76 -36.38 -51.50
CA ARG A 994 -41.33 -37.62 -52.15
C ARG A 994 -40.42 -37.30 -53.35
N PRO A 995 -39.31 -38.04 -53.56
CA PRO A 995 -38.45 -37.83 -54.73
C PRO A 995 -39.20 -37.94 -56.06
N ALA A 996 -38.96 -37.00 -56.97
CA ALA A 996 -39.59 -36.95 -58.28
C ALA A 996 -39.25 -38.22 -59.09
N GLY A 997 -40.30 -38.92 -59.60
CA GLY A 997 -40.17 -40.14 -60.40
C GLY A 997 -40.54 -41.45 -59.69
N SER A 998 -40.88 -41.42 -58.39
CA SER A 998 -41.29 -42.62 -57.65
C SER A 998 -42.80 -42.91 -57.82
N ARG A 999 -43.16 -43.99 -58.53
CA ARG A 999 -44.57 -44.45 -58.69
C ARG A 999 -45.18 -44.84 -57.33
N ALA A 1000 -46.47 -44.57 -57.12
CA ALA A 1000 -47.25 -45.25 -56.09
C ALA A 1000 -47.45 -46.70 -56.53
N SER A 1001 -46.83 -47.67 -55.85
CA SER A 1001 -47.23 -49.06 -55.97
C SER A 1001 -48.47 -49.26 -55.10
N GLY A 1002 -49.59 -49.60 -55.73
CA GLY A 1002 -50.73 -50.18 -55.03
C GLY A 1002 -50.29 -51.42 -54.23
N ALA A 1003 -51.11 -51.76 -53.22
CA ALA A 1003 -50.93 -52.88 -52.30
C ALA A 1003 -50.08 -54.03 -52.88
N VAL A 1004 -48.87 -54.20 -52.34
CA VAL A 1004 -48.03 -55.37 -52.61
C VAL A 1004 -48.17 -56.29 -51.41
N GLN A 1005 -48.69 -57.50 -51.67
CA GLN A 1005 -48.72 -58.63 -50.74
C GLN A 1005 -47.34 -58.87 -50.12
N ALA A 1006 -47.35 -59.30 -48.85
CA ALA A 1006 -46.18 -59.71 -48.09
C ALA A 1006 -45.27 -60.66 -48.90
N ALA A 1007 -44.01 -60.24 -49.09
CA ALA A 1007 -42.93 -61.11 -49.54
C ALA A 1007 -42.16 -61.63 -48.30
N PRO A 1008 -41.63 -62.87 -48.33
CA PRO A 1008 -40.95 -63.46 -47.19
C PRO A 1008 -39.58 -62.78 -46.94
N PRO A 1009 -39.07 -62.84 -45.69
CA PRO A 1009 -37.90 -62.07 -45.30
C PRO A 1009 -36.66 -62.46 -46.10
N SER A 1010 -35.95 -61.46 -46.60
CA SER A 1010 -34.69 -61.63 -47.33
C SER A 1010 -33.49 -61.62 -46.38
N ALA A 1011 -32.35 -62.10 -46.86
CA ALA A 1011 -31.12 -62.30 -46.08
C ALA A 1011 -30.58 -61.05 -45.35
N SER A 1012 -31.12 -59.85 -45.58
CA SER A 1012 -30.80 -58.63 -44.83
C SER A 1012 -31.40 -58.59 -43.42
N ASP A 1013 -32.45 -59.36 -43.13
CA ASP A 1013 -33.08 -59.41 -41.81
C ASP A 1013 -32.25 -60.22 -40.78
N ARG A 1014 -31.36 -61.11 -41.25
CA ARG A 1014 -30.38 -61.80 -40.37
C ARG A 1014 -29.25 -60.87 -39.91
N ALA A 1015 -28.83 -59.93 -40.75
CA ALA A 1015 -27.74 -58.99 -40.40
C ALA A 1015 -28.16 -57.97 -39.32
N ARG A 1016 -29.46 -57.65 -39.19
CA ARG A 1016 -29.97 -56.79 -38.10
C ARG A 1016 -30.11 -57.51 -36.76
N GLN A 1017 -30.17 -58.85 -36.73
CA GLN A 1017 -30.13 -59.64 -35.50
C GLN A 1017 -28.70 -59.82 -34.96
N ASP A 1018 -27.69 -59.85 -35.83
CA ASP A 1018 -26.28 -60.07 -35.45
C ASP A 1018 -25.57 -58.81 -34.90
N MET A 1019 -26.15 -57.61 -35.02
CA MET A 1019 -25.61 -56.39 -34.37
C MET A 1019 -26.01 -56.23 -32.89
N ARG A 1020 -26.85 -57.14 -32.35
CA ARG A 1020 -27.21 -57.15 -30.92
C ARG A 1020 -26.23 -57.94 -30.04
N THR A 1021 -25.22 -58.59 -30.61
CA THR A 1021 -24.27 -59.47 -29.87
C THR A 1021 -22.86 -58.89 -29.70
N LEU A 1022 -22.65 -57.59 -29.92
CA LEU A 1022 -21.34 -56.93 -29.76
C LEU A 1022 -21.19 -56.08 -28.47
N LEU A 1023 -22.06 -56.27 -27.47
CA LEU A 1023 -21.99 -55.56 -26.18
C LEU A 1023 -21.80 -56.46 -24.95
N ASP A 1024 -21.56 -57.76 -25.10
CA ASP A 1024 -21.19 -58.61 -23.97
C ASP A 1024 -19.67 -58.83 -23.89
N LEU A 1025 -19.02 -58.10 -22.99
CA LEU A 1025 -17.79 -58.53 -22.33
C LEU A 1025 -18.11 -58.96 -20.88
N PRO A 1026 -17.35 -59.91 -20.31
CA PRO A 1026 -17.90 -60.96 -19.46
C PRO A 1026 -18.02 -60.58 -17.98
N LYS A 1027 -19.05 -61.11 -17.31
CA LYS A 1027 -19.13 -61.14 -15.84
C LYS A 1027 -18.21 -62.25 -15.28
N PRO A 1028 -17.56 -62.03 -14.12
CA PRO A 1028 -16.71 -63.01 -13.48
C PRO A 1028 -17.51 -64.24 -13.02
N VAL A 1029 -16.89 -65.40 -13.20
CA VAL A 1029 -17.35 -66.71 -12.77
C VAL A 1029 -17.45 -66.76 -11.24
N SER A 1030 -18.64 -67.00 -10.70
CA SER A 1030 -18.78 -67.58 -9.36
C SER A 1030 -18.79 -69.11 -9.49
N THR A 1031 -17.73 -69.76 -9.00
CA THR A 1031 -17.69 -71.21 -8.86
C THR A 1031 -18.52 -71.62 -7.64
N SER A 1032 -19.69 -72.21 -7.85
CA SER A 1032 -20.23 -73.19 -6.91
C SER A 1032 -20.45 -74.49 -7.66
N GLY A 1033 -19.56 -75.43 -7.40
CA GLY A 1033 -19.59 -76.79 -7.93
C GLY A 1033 -19.00 -77.68 -6.86
N ALA A 1034 -19.90 -78.31 -6.12
CA ALA A 1034 -19.61 -79.28 -5.07
C ALA A 1034 -18.65 -80.37 -5.54
N ALA A 1035 -17.84 -80.87 -4.59
CA ALA A 1035 -17.25 -82.19 -4.68
C ALA A 1035 -17.52 -82.97 -3.37
N PRO A 1036 -17.57 -84.31 -3.42
CA PRO A 1036 -18.32 -85.14 -2.49
C PRO A 1036 -17.44 -85.77 -1.40
N GLY A 1037 -18.07 -86.24 -0.32
CA GLY A 1037 -17.56 -87.42 0.39
C GLY A 1037 -17.38 -87.26 1.90
N ARG A 1038 -18.31 -87.93 2.61
CA ARG A 1038 -18.27 -88.41 4.01
C ARG A 1038 -18.40 -87.41 5.13
#